data_AF-K5VYC4-F1
#
_entry.id   AF-K5VYC4-F1
#
_cell.length_a   1.000
_cell.length_b   1.000
_cell.length_c   1.000
_cell.angle_alpha   90.00
_cell.angle_beta   90.00
_cell.angle_gamma   90.00
#
_symmetry.space_group_name_H-M   'P 1'
#
loop_
_entity.id
_entity.type
_entity.pdbx_description
1 polymer ?
#
loop_
_entity_poly.entity_id
_entity_poly.type
_entity_poly.pdbx_seq_one_letter_code
_entity_poly.pdbx_strand_id
1 'polypeptide(L)'
;MSDDSVFALLPSIVVRLTHTKHAGLCSAIQSHLRSSIAKLHHFQEVQAPHLIVSECWVAFGRFLLHLFVPDTPIDPAGLKRCSDEYWTRERAIIESQLDLHKAFARRTHGHESSGTIHYLESLLSDMQPVENDPRSSQSRADLGRLHMFWSEVDQFISQVLSAQKISSYLAIAASGDPAASMREQVLQKSLATFCQRLRAVYPDFADVNAPLQHALLAMRLGLRISIAAHHSNPAVRNPNVPLHSALLAFPSVQSAELLRAHSSTMPASNSSFTVVLTRLCAISYEVQLSGDVENYLMGIERIYEQALGLWLVDQSRAEEAERQAQSLYRRKDDGSLNEAEEEEEDFLSIFPEFEDILDSDGAETQQKTLKRKTLVDSSTTAALFAIHQELFLAAGSRLTAAATRFLNERRSLVVTLVESEMATWADTVDADSLPFQARFLHDRLSALSHIPRLSGGPYDFYFDENIPEAKKAVQTMRALMQRLEAVIREWPEQMVLQHLKNRCEVIMNFSLHSPLAKILSALEHLLANIDDWEMYTNRDNSLKAHQQAIIAVVVDWRRLELSSWQGLLDSQARAFEAGISDWWFRLYDTSIRGVLKLAEDGADDTGRSDAITEFLDKLVPLLDEFMVSSPLGQFVSRLRLVDSMQIYADKLANYLGDARGSALQRVHKVLSNTAKYYDQFEVKVTESLSKQRKVLEKDIRDFIKLASWKDVNIHALKQSAQKTHRQLYKVIRKFRELLRQPVLPLLESATSRTAVASSGENFGPSATLQATYPLPGPIFPVVSDASQPAHLQKIDRTFRNFDTLVCNRLISFVQAHDAHTAGDLAEDIISVSKSLESVTIPTNLDTARRTKLAKNLLNRKRKAWSDLLKELKRAGFSANVKPEILQQNHSKRHLREQPVLASSAREYGAVAKSEDYLHRVSGLLPQLRQALSDHHPDLSTRELQRALMHIEHNFSICLRTRSS
;
A
#
# COMPACT_ATOMS: atom_id res chain seq x y z
N MET A 1 21.62 -20.61 34.89
CA MET A 1 20.65 -21.25 35.80
C MET A 1 19.32 -21.13 35.12
N SER A 2 18.65 -22.23 34.76
CA SER A 2 17.33 -22.16 34.14
C SER A 2 16.33 -21.53 35.12
N ASP A 3 15.44 -20.67 34.62
CA ASP A 3 14.42 -19.97 35.43
C ASP A 3 13.55 -20.95 36.25
N ASP A 4 13.38 -22.19 35.78
CA ASP A 4 12.69 -23.28 36.48
C ASP A 4 13.27 -23.60 37.88
N SER A 5 14.57 -23.36 38.09
CA SER A 5 15.25 -23.68 39.36
C SER A 5 14.89 -22.73 40.50
N VAL A 6 14.51 -21.49 40.21
CA VAL A 6 14.20 -20.47 41.22
C VAL A 6 12.77 -20.61 41.75
N PHE A 7 11.81 -20.89 40.86
CA PHE A 7 10.40 -21.08 41.23
C PHE A 7 10.18 -22.33 42.09
N ALA A 8 10.95 -23.40 41.86
CA ALA A 8 10.93 -24.62 42.68
C ALA A 8 11.45 -24.39 44.11
N LEU A 9 12.34 -23.41 44.32
CA LEU A 9 12.93 -23.12 45.64
C LEU A 9 11.99 -22.31 46.55
N LEU A 10 11.10 -21.50 45.99
CA LEU A 10 10.25 -20.57 46.75
C LEU A 10 9.36 -21.26 47.80
N PRO A 11 8.64 -22.36 47.51
CA PRO A 11 7.85 -23.06 48.54
C PRO A 11 8.73 -23.68 49.63
N SER A 12 9.91 -24.17 49.27
CA SER A 12 10.87 -24.70 50.25
C SER A 12 11.36 -23.61 51.21
N ILE A 13 11.54 -22.38 50.72
CA ILE A 13 11.92 -21.22 51.53
C ILE A 13 10.74 -20.84 52.45
N VAL A 14 9.52 -20.79 51.95
CA VAL A 14 8.32 -20.49 52.78
C VAL A 14 8.14 -21.52 53.88
N VAL A 15 8.28 -22.81 53.58
CA VAL A 15 8.21 -23.88 54.59
C VAL A 15 9.29 -23.70 55.65
N ARG A 16 10.55 -23.44 55.26
CA ARG A 16 11.63 -23.15 56.23
C ARG A 16 11.34 -21.93 57.09
N LEU A 17 10.79 -20.87 56.51
CA LEU A 17 10.44 -19.65 57.23
C LEU A 17 9.25 -19.85 58.21
N THR A 18 8.36 -20.81 57.95
CA THR A 18 7.32 -21.20 58.92
C THR A 18 7.84 -21.94 60.15
N HIS A 19 9.07 -22.45 60.13
CA HIS A 19 9.74 -23.06 61.29
C HIS A 19 10.48 -22.04 62.18
N THR A 20 10.29 -20.74 61.94
CA THR A 20 10.89 -19.69 62.76
C THR A 20 10.28 -19.68 64.18
N LYS A 21 11.10 -19.41 65.19
CA LYS A 21 10.64 -19.30 66.60
C LYS A 21 9.87 -18.00 66.89
N HIS A 22 9.83 -17.08 65.92
CA HIS A 22 9.20 -15.77 66.08
C HIS A 22 7.71 -15.84 65.69
N ALA A 23 6.82 -15.81 66.68
CA ALA A 23 5.37 -16.01 66.48
C ALA A 23 4.76 -15.02 65.46
N GLY A 24 5.12 -13.73 65.52
CA GLY A 24 4.61 -12.71 64.58
C GLY A 24 4.98 -12.96 63.11
N LEU A 25 6.26 -13.29 62.84
CA LEU A 25 6.72 -13.65 61.50
C LEU A 25 6.03 -14.91 60.98
N CYS A 26 5.91 -15.95 61.80
CA CYS A 26 5.23 -17.18 61.43
C CYS A 26 3.76 -16.93 61.08
N SER A 27 3.05 -16.12 61.89
CA SER A 27 1.66 -15.70 61.63
C SER A 27 1.53 -14.95 60.29
N ALA A 28 2.38 -13.96 60.03
CA ALA A 28 2.35 -13.18 58.78
C ALA A 28 2.63 -14.02 57.53
N ILE A 29 3.54 -15.00 57.62
CA ILE A 29 3.83 -15.94 56.52
C ILE A 29 2.61 -16.83 56.24
N GLN A 30 1.99 -17.38 57.29
CA GLN A 30 0.84 -18.26 57.16
C GLN A 30 -0.39 -17.53 56.60
N SER A 31 -0.62 -16.28 57.02
CA SER A 31 -1.80 -15.51 56.64
C SER A 31 -1.73 -14.90 55.23
N HIS A 32 -0.54 -14.53 54.75
CA HIS A 32 -0.40 -13.78 53.50
C HIS A 32 0.36 -14.53 52.40
N LEU A 33 1.49 -15.19 52.70
CA LEU A 33 2.39 -15.72 51.67
C LEU A 33 2.13 -17.19 51.30
N ARG A 34 1.72 -18.02 52.25
CA ARG A 34 1.63 -19.48 52.07
C ARG A 34 0.68 -19.91 50.94
N SER A 35 -0.51 -19.33 50.88
CA SER A 35 -1.52 -19.69 49.88
C SER A 35 -1.11 -19.26 48.47
N SER A 36 -0.66 -18.02 48.30
CA SER A 36 -0.25 -17.47 47.00
C SER A 36 0.98 -18.18 46.42
N ILE A 37 1.98 -18.49 47.26
CA ILE A 37 3.20 -19.18 46.82
C ILE A 37 2.94 -20.67 46.53
N ALA A 38 2.00 -21.31 47.22
CA ALA A 38 1.57 -22.67 46.90
C ALA A 38 0.89 -22.76 45.50
N LYS A 39 0.11 -21.74 45.12
CA LYS A 39 -0.45 -21.64 43.76
C LYS A 39 0.65 -21.45 42.71
N LEU A 40 1.70 -20.68 43.02
CA LEU A 40 2.86 -20.46 42.15
C LEU A 40 3.67 -21.74 41.89
N HIS A 41 3.62 -22.75 42.76
CA HIS A 41 4.31 -24.03 42.52
C HIS A 41 3.69 -24.85 41.37
N HIS A 42 2.40 -24.65 41.09
CA HIS A 42 1.68 -25.32 39.99
C HIS A 42 1.68 -24.47 38.71
N PHE A 43 2.68 -23.58 38.54
CA PHE A 43 2.76 -22.58 37.47
C PHE A 43 2.55 -23.14 36.05
N GLN A 44 3.01 -24.38 35.80
CA GLN A 44 2.93 -25.03 34.49
C GLN A 44 1.54 -25.62 34.15
N GLU A 45 0.67 -25.84 35.14
CA GLU A 45 -0.65 -26.48 34.94
C GLU A 45 -1.81 -25.48 34.91
N VAL A 46 -1.57 -24.20 35.22
CA VAL A 46 -2.63 -23.19 35.38
C VAL A 46 -2.80 -22.31 34.14
N GLN A 47 -4.05 -22.17 33.69
CA GLN A 47 -4.44 -21.40 32.48
C GLN A 47 -4.19 -19.88 32.55
N ALA A 48 -3.67 -19.32 33.65
CA ALA A 48 -3.44 -17.88 33.84
C ALA A 48 -2.28 -17.55 34.82
N PRO A 49 -1.01 -17.77 34.42
CA PRO A 49 0.17 -17.58 35.29
C PRO A 49 0.32 -16.14 35.81
N HIS A 50 -0.01 -15.14 34.99
CA HIS A 50 0.10 -13.73 35.35
C HIS A 50 -0.84 -13.32 36.50
N LEU A 51 -2.01 -13.97 36.62
CA LEU A 51 -2.94 -13.71 37.71
C LEU A 51 -2.36 -14.21 39.05
N ILE A 52 -1.70 -15.38 39.05
CA ILE A 52 -1.02 -15.90 40.24
C ILE A 52 0.13 -14.99 40.65
N VAL A 53 0.93 -14.52 39.69
CA VAL A 53 2.01 -13.55 39.96
C VAL A 53 1.46 -12.25 40.55
N SER A 54 0.30 -11.78 40.06
CA SER A 54 -0.39 -10.61 40.60
C SER A 54 -0.78 -10.80 42.07
N GLU A 55 -1.36 -11.96 42.42
CA GLU A 55 -1.74 -12.30 43.80
C GLU A 55 -0.51 -12.38 44.71
N CYS A 56 0.61 -12.91 44.21
CA CYS A 56 1.86 -13.00 44.96
C CYS A 56 2.46 -11.63 45.30
N TRP A 57 2.47 -10.68 44.36
CA TRP A 57 2.95 -9.32 44.62
C TRP A 57 2.08 -8.57 45.62
N VAL A 58 0.75 -8.70 45.52
CA VAL A 58 -0.18 -8.11 46.51
C VAL A 58 0.00 -8.77 47.89
N ALA A 59 0.15 -10.08 47.94
CA ALA A 59 0.40 -10.83 49.17
C ALA A 59 1.74 -10.43 49.83
N PHE A 60 2.78 -10.22 49.04
CA PHE A 60 4.08 -9.75 49.51
C PHE A 60 4.00 -8.35 50.10
N GLY A 61 3.30 -7.42 49.43
CA GLY A 61 3.07 -6.08 49.98
C GLY A 61 2.31 -6.11 51.31
N ARG A 62 1.27 -6.94 51.42
CA ARG A 62 0.53 -7.13 52.69
C ARG A 62 1.38 -7.71 53.80
N PHE A 63 2.22 -8.70 53.46
CA PHE A 63 3.17 -9.29 54.39
C PHE A 63 4.13 -8.25 54.95
N LEU A 64 4.69 -7.38 54.10
CA LEU A 64 5.57 -6.31 54.55
C LEU A 64 4.85 -5.28 55.44
N LEU A 65 3.62 -4.90 55.09
CA LEU A 65 2.82 -3.99 55.92
C LEU A 65 2.53 -4.59 57.30
N HIS A 66 2.17 -5.88 57.37
CA HIS A 66 1.88 -6.55 58.64
C HIS A 66 3.13 -6.64 59.54
N LEU A 67 4.33 -6.84 58.96
CA LEU A 67 5.55 -6.91 59.77
C LEU A 67 6.09 -5.54 60.20
N PHE A 68 5.85 -4.49 59.40
CA PHE A 68 6.52 -3.20 59.59
C PHE A 68 5.63 -2.13 60.21
N VAL A 69 4.31 -2.24 60.08
CA VAL A 69 3.35 -1.32 60.71
C VAL A 69 3.07 -1.81 62.13
N PRO A 70 3.46 -1.07 63.17
CA PRO A 70 3.24 -1.50 64.55
C PRO A 70 1.81 -1.17 65.01
N ASP A 71 1.25 -1.99 65.90
CA ASP A 71 -0.06 -1.74 66.53
C ASP A 71 -0.05 -0.49 67.43
N THR A 72 1.14 -0.07 67.86
CA THR A 72 1.36 1.14 68.64
C THR A 72 2.45 1.99 67.99
N PRO A 73 2.36 3.33 68.01
CA PRO A 73 3.30 4.21 67.33
C PRO A 73 4.69 4.14 68.01
N ILE A 74 5.54 3.24 67.51
CA ILE A 74 6.90 3.02 68.01
C ILE A 74 7.90 3.51 66.98
N ASP A 75 8.92 4.23 67.45
CA ASP A 75 10.13 4.52 66.67
C ASP A 75 11.32 3.75 67.30
N PRO A 76 11.89 2.74 66.62
CA PRO A 76 13.04 2.00 67.13
C PRO A 76 14.28 2.89 67.32
N ALA A 77 14.44 3.95 66.53
CA ALA A 77 15.50 4.93 66.74
C ALA A 77 15.26 5.77 68.01
N GLY A 78 13.98 6.03 68.33
CA GLY A 78 13.56 6.68 69.57
C GLY A 78 13.94 5.88 70.83
N LEU A 79 13.82 4.55 70.80
CA LEU A 79 14.22 3.69 71.91
C LEU A 79 15.72 3.77 72.19
N LYS A 80 16.55 3.74 71.14
CA LYS A 80 18.00 3.90 71.28
C LYS A 80 18.35 5.26 71.89
N ARG A 81 17.74 6.34 71.38
CA ARG A 81 17.93 7.69 71.92
C ARG A 81 17.56 7.81 73.39
N CYS A 82 16.42 7.25 73.83
CA CYS A 82 16.05 7.28 75.24
C CYS A 82 17.04 6.53 76.12
N SER A 83 17.59 5.41 75.64
CA SER A 83 18.66 4.68 76.32
C SER A 83 19.93 5.52 76.42
N ASP A 84 20.33 6.17 75.32
CA ASP A 84 21.53 7.02 75.28
C ASP A 84 21.37 8.26 76.19
N GLU A 85 20.20 8.91 76.19
CA GLU A 85 19.87 10.02 77.09
C GLU A 85 19.88 9.58 78.56
N TYR A 86 19.36 8.39 78.88
CA TYR A 86 19.38 7.84 80.23
C TYR A 86 20.82 7.63 80.71
N TRP A 87 21.66 6.94 79.93
CA TRP A 87 23.06 6.71 80.29
C TRP A 87 23.88 8.00 80.36
N THR A 88 23.59 8.97 79.49
CA THR A 88 24.24 10.30 79.53
C THR A 88 23.87 11.06 80.81
N ARG A 89 22.59 11.04 81.22
CA ARG A 89 22.15 11.67 82.48
C ARG A 89 22.74 10.96 83.69
N GLU A 90 22.75 9.63 83.69
CA GLU A 90 23.28 8.85 84.81
C GLU A 90 24.79 9.10 84.99
N ARG A 91 25.54 9.13 83.88
CA ARG A 91 26.95 9.53 83.89
C ARG A 91 27.15 10.93 84.45
N ALA A 92 26.39 11.92 83.99
CA ALA A 92 26.49 13.30 84.48
C ALA A 92 26.19 13.42 85.99
N ILE A 93 25.22 12.65 86.49
CA ILE A 93 24.91 12.58 87.92
C ILE A 93 26.12 12.02 88.69
N ILE A 94 26.70 10.90 88.24
CA ILE A 94 27.86 10.28 88.89
C ILE A 94 29.09 11.20 88.84
N GLU A 95 29.36 11.85 87.71
CA GLU A 95 30.42 12.86 87.56
C GLU A 95 30.23 14.02 88.55
N SER A 96 29.00 14.54 88.66
CA SER A 96 28.70 15.62 89.61
C SER A 96 28.89 15.19 91.08
N GLN A 97 28.53 13.95 91.42
CA GLN A 97 28.75 13.39 92.75
C GLN A 97 30.23 13.18 93.02
N LEU A 98 30.98 12.72 92.01
CA LEU A 98 32.43 12.56 92.08
C LEU A 98 33.11 13.89 92.37
N ASP A 99 32.77 14.94 91.62
CA ASP A 99 33.31 16.28 91.78
C ASP A 99 33.00 16.84 93.17
N LEU A 100 31.77 16.64 93.66
CA LEU A 100 31.35 17.06 94.99
C LEU A 100 32.14 16.32 96.08
N HIS A 101 32.31 15.00 95.96
CA HIS A 101 33.07 14.20 96.91
C HIS A 101 34.58 14.53 96.87
N LYS A 102 35.15 14.79 95.69
CA LYS A 102 36.54 15.28 95.54
C LYS A 102 36.71 16.66 96.18
N ALA A 103 35.77 17.58 95.95
CA ALA A 103 35.79 18.91 96.58
C ALA A 103 35.63 18.84 98.11
N PHE A 104 34.77 17.94 98.62
CA PHE A 104 34.60 17.69 100.04
C PHE A 104 35.88 17.13 100.68
N ALA A 105 36.47 16.08 100.09
CA ALA A 105 37.70 15.45 100.58
C ALA A 105 38.89 16.43 100.64
N ARG A 106 39.03 17.30 99.63
CA ARG A 106 40.01 18.40 99.62
C ARG A 106 39.86 19.34 100.82
N ARG A 107 38.62 19.66 101.22
CA ARG A 107 38.34 20.59 102.32
C ARG A 107 38.50 19.98 103.71
N THR A 108 38.23 18.69 103.88
CA THR A 108 38.22 18.04 105.21
C THR A 108 39.53 17.34 105.57
N HIS A 109 40.19 16.69 104.61
CA HIS A 109 41.34 15.81 104.89
C HIS A 109 42.59 16.12 104.08
N GLY A 110 42.52 17.03 103.10
CA GLY A 110 43.66 17.48 102.28
C GLY A 110 44.18 16.44 101.26
N HIS A 111 43.60 15.24 101.20
CA HIS A 111 43.92 14.19 100.24
C HIS A 111 42.71 13.92 99.31
N GLU A 112 42.96 13.64 98.03
CA GLU A 112 41.91 13.46 97.00
C GLU A 112 41.37 12.02 96.87
N SER A 113 41.82 11.09 97.72
CA SER A 113 41.45 9.68 97.65
C SER A 113 40.56 9.28 98.83
N SER A 114 39.32 8.89 98.53
CA SER A 114 38.36 8.28 99.47
C SER A 114 37.83 6.97 98.87
N GLY A 115 37.47 5.99 99.70
CA GLY A 115 36.86 4.74 99.22
C GLY A 115 35.57 4.98 98.41
N THR A 116 34.81 6.02 98.73
CA THR A 116 33.64 6.45 97.95
C THR A 116 34.01 7.06 96.59
N ILE A 117 35.13 7.78 96.50
CA ILE A 117 35.63 8.34 95.24
C ILE A 117 36.08 7.21 94.31
N HIS A 118 36.83 6.22 94.83
CA HIS A 118 37.21 5.05 94.04
C HIS A 118 36.01 4.19 93.60
N TYR A 119 34.98 4.05 94.44
CA TYR A 119 33.73 3.37 94.05
C TYR A 119 33.00 4.10 92.92
N LEU A 120 32.91 5.43 92.98
CA LEU A 120 32.29 6.23 91.91
C LEU A 120 33.15 6.22 90.63
N GLU A 121 34.48 6.24 90.74
CA GLU A 121 35.41 6.11 89.60
C GLU A 121 35.30 4.72 88.95
N SER A 122 35.17 3.64 89.71
CA SER A 122 34.94 2.31 89.15
C SER A 122 33.58 2.22 88.46
N LEU A 123 32.53 2.78 89.06
CA LEU A 123 31.18 2.78 88.48
C LEU A 123 31.12 3.56 87.16
N LEU A 124 31.87 4.66 87.06
CA LEU A 124 32.00 5.47 85.83
C LEU A 124 32.81 4.73 84.76
N SER A 125 33.85 3.99 85.16
CA SER A 125 34.65 3.13 84.26
C SER A 125 33.86 1.92 83.72
N ASP A 126 32.91 1.40 84.50
CA ASP A 126 32.04 0.27 84.10
C ASP A 126 30.90 0.70 83.16
N MET A 127 30.59 2.00 83.09
CA MET A 127 29.58 2.51 82.15
C MET A 127 30.14 2.56 80.71
N GLN A 128 29.55 1.76 79.82
CA GLN A 128 29.98 1.69 78.41
C GLN A 128 30.03 3.08 77.73
N PRO A 129 30.98 3.32 76.81
CA PRO A 129 31.00 4.55 76.03
C PRO A 129 29.75 4.65 75.16
N VAL A 130 29.04 5.78 75.27
CA VAL A 130 27.95 6.11 74.34
C VAL A 130 28.57 6.27 72.95
N GLU A 131 28.31 5.33 72.04
CA GLU A 131 28.67 5.49 70.64
C GLU A 131 27.87 6.65 70.04
N ASN A 132 28.48 7.83 70.00
CA ASN A 132 27.91 9.00 69.35
C ASN A 132 27.89 8.79 67.83
N ASP A 133 26.85 8.17 67.27
CA ASP A 133 26.55 8.30 65.84
C ASP A 133 25.78 9.62 65.64
N PRO A 134 26.39 10.66 65.04
CA PRO A 134 25.76 11.99 64.93
C PRO A 134 24.48 11.99 64.07
N ARG A 135 24.17 10.89 63.37
CA ARG A 135 22.97 10.76 62.53
C ARG A 135 21.67 10.51 63.31
N SER A 136 21.73 10.09 64.58
CA SER A 136 20.53 9.67 65.34
C SER A 136 19.85 10.78 66.14
N SER A 137 20.48 11.93 66.39
CA SER A 137 20.19 12.65 67.64
C SER A 137 19.40 13.97 67.56
N GLN A 138 19.12 14.56 66.39
CA GLN A 138 18.52 15.92 66.36
C GLN A 138 17.13 16.06 65.70
N SER A 139 16.66 15.13 64.86
CA SER A 139 15.48 15.37 63.99
C SER A 139 14.16 14.71 64.41
N ARG A 140 14.11 13.92 65.51
CA ARG A 140 12.96 13.03 65.83
C ARG A 140 12.35 13.18 67.22
N ALA A 141 12.53 14.34 67.86
CA ALA A 141 12.01 14.58 69.21
C ALA A 141 10.48 14.84 69.26
N ASP A 142 9.84 15.09 68.11
CA ASP A 142 8.42 15.42 68.03
C ASP A 142 7.54 14.14 68.01
N LEU A 143 7.15 13.70 69.21
CA LEU A 143 6.24 12.57 69.43
C LEU A 143 4.86 12.78 68.78
N GLY A 144 4.40 14.04 68.70
CA GLY A 144 3.13 14.38 68.06
C GLY A 144 3.17 14.08 66.57
N ARG A 145 4.28 14.44 65.91
CA ARG A 145 4.48 14.17 64.48
C ARG A 145 4.65 12.68 64.17
N LEU A 146 5.29 11.92 65.05
CA LEU A 146 5.38 10.46 64.93
C LEU A 146 3.99 9.81 65.05
N HIS A 147 3.17 10.26 65.99
CA HIS A 147 1.79 9.79 66.14
C HIS A 147 0.95 10.14 64.91
N MET A 148 1.08 11.35 64.38
CA MET A 148 0.42 11.77 63.13
C MET A 148 0.86 10.93 61.93
N PHE A 149 2.15 10.57 61.83
CA PHE A 149 2.64 9.71 60.76
C PHE A 149 2.00 8.32 60.81
N TRP A 150 2.04 7.67 61.98
CA TRP A 150 1.48 6.32 62.13
C TRP A 150 -0.05 6.31 62.05
N SER A 151 -0.74 7.36 62.50
CA SER A 151 -2.19 7.47 62.35
C SER A 151 -2.61 7.67 60.89
N GLU A 152 -1.86 8.45 60.11
CA GLU A 152 -2.08 8.58 58.66
C GLU A 152 -1.85 7.24 57.93
N VAL A 153 -0.81 6.48 58.33
CA VAL A 153 -0.52 5.15 57.78
C VAL A 153 -1.62 4.15 58.12
N ASP A 154 -2.04 4.06 59.38
CA ASP A 154 -3.10 3.15 59.82
C ASP A 154 -4.46 3.51 59.20
N GLN A 155 -4.80 4.80 59.15
CA GLN A 155 -6.02 5.27 58.50
C GLN A 155 -6.02 4.91 57.01
N PHE A 156 -4.89 5.08 56.31
CA PHE A 156 -4.80 4.72 54.91
C PHE A 156 -4.93 3.21 54.68
N ILE A 157 -4.27 2.38 55.51
CA ILE A 157 -4.34 0.93 55.39
C ILE A 157 -5.76 0.42 55.68
N SER A 158 -6.39 0.90 56.74
CA SER A 158 -7.75 0.49 57.13
C SER A 158 -8.82 0.94 56.13
N GLN A 159 -8.71 2.17 55.58
CA GLN A 159 -9.73 2.73 54.69
C GLN A 159 -9.53 2.36 53.21
N VAL A 160 -8.28 2.36 52.72
CA VAL A 160 -7.99 2.17 51.28
C VAL A 160 -7.52 0.75 50.99
N LEU A 161 -6.68 0.17 51.84
CA LEU A 161 -6.05 -1.15 51.64
C LEU A 161 -6.64 -2.25 52.52
N SER A 162 -7.92 -2.12 52.91
CA SER A 162 -8.56 -3.13 53.74
C SER A 162 -8.55 -4.50 53.07
N ALA A 163 -8.44 -5.56 53.89
CA ALA A 163 -8.31 -6.93 53.38
C ALA A 163 -9.47 -7.30 52.42
N GLN A 164 -10.68 -6.86 52.77
CA GLN A 164 -11.92 -7.10 52.02
C GLN A 164 -11.99 -6.32 50.70
N LYS A 165 -11.52 -5.05 50.66
CA LYS A 165 -11.55 -4.22 49.45
C LYS A 165 -10.59 -4.74 48.38
N ILE A 166 -9.40 -5.17 48.79
CA ILE A 166 -8.42 -5.75 47.86
C ILE A 166 -8.86 -7.14 47.41
N SER A 167 -9.44 -7.98 48.29
CA SER A 167 -9.92 -9.30 47.87
C SER A 167 -11.10 -9.21 46.91
N SER A 168 -12.04 -8.27 47.13
CA SER A 168 -13.14 -8.03 46.21
C SER A 168 -12.63 -7.47 44.88
N TYR A 169 -11.64 -6.59 44.91
CA TYR A 169 -10.98 -6.10 43.70
C TYR A 169 -10.33 -7.24 42.92
N LEU A 170 -9.52 -8.10 43.56
CA LEU A 170 -8.87 -9.23 42.89
C LEU A 170 -9.90 -10.21 42.30
N ALA A 171 -11.04 -10.42 42.98
CA ALA A 171 -12.12 -11.24 42.45
C ALA A 171 -12.80 -10.62 41.22
N ILE A 172 -13.03 -9.30 41.22
CA ILE A 172 -13.62 -8.55 40.10
C ILE A 172 -12.65 -8.47 38.92
N ALA A 173 -11.36 -8.30 39.21
CA ALA A 173 -10.30 -8.35 38.21
C ALA A 173 -10.14 -9.75 37.63
N ALA A 174 -10.33 -10.82 38.42
CA ALA A 174 -10.34 -12.19 37.94
C ALA A 174 -11.59 -12.54 37.12
N SER A 175 -12.72 -11.85 37.33
CA SER A 175 -13.96 -12.08 36.57
C SER A 175 -14.08 -11.28 35.27
N GLY A 176 -13.14 -10.37 34.98
CA GLY A 176 -13.11 -9.62 33.72
C GLY A 176 -14.11 -8.49 33.57
N ASP A 177 -14.61 -7.98 34.70
CA ASP A 177 -15.56 -6.87 34.66
C ASP A 177 -14.87 -5.59 34.12
N PRO A 178 -15.41 -4.91 33.10
CA PRO A 178 -14.86 -3.64 32.60
C PRO A 178 -14.74 -2.56 33.69
N ALA A 179 -15.56 -2.63 34.76
CA ALA A 179 -15.46 -1.72 35.90
C ALA A 179 -14.16 -1.91 36.72
N ALA A 180 -13.45 -3.04 36.57
CA ALA A 180 -12.20 -3.32 37.27
C ALA A 180 -11.10 -2.31 36.92
N SER A 181 -11.00 -1.92 35.63
CA SER A 181 -9.99 -0.99 35.13
C SER A 181 -10.13 0.41 35.76
N MET A 182 -11.35 0.94 35.79
CA MET A 182 -11.62 2.24 36.42
C MET A 182 -11.33 2.23 37.92
N ARG A 183 -11.70 1.14 38.62
CA ARG A 183 -11.43 1.02 40.07
C ARG A 183 -9.94 0.94 40.38
N GLU A 184 -9.15 0.29 39.53
CA GLU A 184 -7.69 0.25 39.69
C GLU A 184 -7.05 1.61 39.49
N GLN A 185 -7.45 2.35 38.46
CA GLN A 185 -6.88 3.68 38.22
C GLN A 185 -7.07 4.60 39.42
N VAL A 186 -8.25 4.53 40.07
CA VAL A 186 -8.53 5.25 41.32
C VAL A 186 -7.59 4.79 42.43
N LEU A 187 -7.45 3.49 42.66
CA LEU A 187 -6.55 2.93 43.68
C LEU A 187 -5.07 3.29 43.42
N GLN A 188 -4.60 3.22 42.18
CA GLN A 188 -3.25 3.62 41.79
C GLN A 188 -3.00 5.10 42.11
N LYS A 189 -3.96 5.97 41.81
CA LYS A 189 -3.87 7.40 42.11
C LYS A 189 -3.84 7.65 43.62
N SER A 190 -4.69 6.98 44.39
CA SER A 190 -4.68 7.05 45.86
C SER A 190 -3.33 6.59 46.43
N LEU A 191 -2.79 5.46 45.97
CA LEU A 191 -1.50 4.93 46.42
C LEU A 191 -0.32 5.83 46.03
N ALA A 192 -0.32 6.37 44.81
CA ALA A 192 0.70 7.30 44.35
C ALA A 192 0.71 8.60 45.17
N THR A 193 -0.47 9.16 45.40
CA THR A 193 -0.64 10.42 46.13
C THR A 193 -0.23 10.24 47.59
N PHE A 194 -0.57 9.10 48.20
CA PHE A 194 -0.15 8.77 49.56
C PHE A 194 1.37 8.57 49.67
N CYS A 195 2.00 7.84 48.74
CA CYS A 195 3.46 7.70 48.70
C CYS A 195 4.16 9.06 48.58
N GLN A 196 3.64 9.95 47.73
CA GLN A 196 4.17 11.31 47.58
C GLN A 196 3.98 12.13 48.87
N ARG A 197 2.81 12.03 49.51
CA ARG A 197 2.51 12.69 50.78
C ARG A 197 3.47 12.25 51.87
N LEU A 198 3.70 10.95 52.03
CA LEU A 198 4.64 10.44 53.04
C LEU A 198 6.06 10.97 52.82
N ARG A 199 6.52 11.11 51.57
CA ARG A 199 7.84 11.67 51.25
C ARG A 199 7.94 13.17 51.55
N ALA A 200 6.91 13.94 51.19
CA ALA A 200 6.94 15.40 51.29
C ALA A 200 6.67 15.89 52.71
N VAL A 201 5.74 15.28 53.44
CA VAL A 201 5.29 15.73 54.76
C VAL A 201 6.19 15.19 55.89
N TYR A 202 6.82 14.03 55.69
CA TYR A 202 7.60 13.33 56.71
C TYR A 202 9.02 12.95 56.26
N PRO A 203 9.88 13.92 55.87
CA PRO A 203 11.26 13.65 55.48
C PRO A 203 12.09 13.07 56.64
N ASP A 204 11.77 13.44 57.87
CA ASP A 204 12.50 13.05 59.09
C ASP A 204 12.41 11.54 59.40
N PHE A 205 11.38 10.87 58.86
CA PHE A 205 11.11 9.43 58.99
C PHE A 205 11.43 8.65 57.71
N ALA A 206 12.37 9.11 56.88
CA ALA A 206 12.69 8.49 55.58
C ALA A 206 13.07 7.00 55.67
N ASP A 207 13.74 6.58 56.73
CA ASP A 207 14.12 5.19 57.02
C ASP A 207 12.92 4.27 57.33
N VAL A 208 11.92 4.77 58.05
CA VAL A 208 10.66 4.08 58.34
C VAL A 208 9.73 4.12 57.13
N ASN A 209 9.75 5.22 56.39
CA ASN A 209 8.95 5.43 55.20
C ASN A 209 9.42 4.56 54.01
N ALA A 210 10.73 4.29 53.88
CA ALA A 210 11.27 3.53 52.74
C ALA A 210 10.74 2.08 52.64
N PRO A 211 10.68 1.28 53.73
CA PRO A 211 10.04 -0.04 53.71
C PRO A 211 8.55 0.01 53.42
N LEU A 212 7.83 0.99 53.97
CA LEU A 212 6.40 1.20 53.70
C LEU A 212 6.16 1.50 52.22
N GLN A 213 6.99 2.35 51.61
CA GLN A 213 6.91 2.62 50.18
C GLN A 213 7.17 1.38 49.34
N HIS A 214 8.14 0.55 49.71
CA HIS A 214 8.37 -0.72 49.03
C HIS A 214 7.15 -1.64 49.09
N ALA A 215 6.51 -1.75 50.25
CA ALA A 215 5.30 -2.52 50.42
C ALA A 215 4.15 -1.99 49.54
N LEU A 216 3.93 -0.67 49.53
CA LEU A 216 2.90 -0.03 48.70
C LEU A 216 3.20 -0.17 47.21
N LEU A 217 4.46 -0.06 46.77
CA LEU A 217 4.86 -0.26 45.38
C LEU A 217 4.66 -1.71 44.93
N ALA A 218 4.97 -2.69 45.78
CA ALA A 218 4.68 -4.10 45.51
C ALA A 218 3.18 -4.35 45.30
N MET A 219 2.32 -3.73 46.12
CA MET A 219 0.87 -3.81 45.94
C MET A 219 0.41 -3.13 44.64
N ARG A 220 0.95 -1.95 44.32
CA ARG A 220 0.64 -1.25 43.06
C ARG A 220 1.01 -2.09 41.84
N LEU A 221 2.16 -2.75 41.87
CA LEU A 221 2.59 -3.64 40.79
C LEU A 221 1.64 -4.83 40.66
N GLY A 222 1.34 -5.52 41.77
CA GLY A 222 0.42 -6.66 41.78
C GLY A 222 -0.98 -6.32 41.27
N LEU A 223 -1.58 -5.20 41.71
CA LEU A 223 -2.89 -4.75 41.22
C LEU A 223 -2.89 -4.49 39.71
N ARG A 224 -1.81 -3.89 39.19
CA ARG A 224 -1.69 -3.56 37.76
C ARG A 224 -1.50 -4.80 36.89
N ILE A 225 -0.71 -5.77 37.36
CA ILE A 225 -0.54 -7.06 36.69
C ILE A 225 -1.89 -7.80 36.63
N SER A 226 -2.74 -7.70 37.66
CA SER A 226 -4.05 -8.38 37.67
C SER A 226 -4.96 -7.94 36.51
N ILE A 227 -4.97 -6.64 36.16
CA ILE A 227 -5.72 -6.15 34.98
C ILE A 227 -5.02 -6.52 33.69
N ALA A 228 -3.70 -6.30 33.63
CA ALA A 228 -2.91 -6.58 32.43
C ALA A 228 -2.99 -8.08 32.04
N ALA A 229 -3.02 -8.98 33.02
CA ALA A 229 -3.20 -10.42 32.83
C ALA A 229 -4.51 -10.76 32.13
N HIS A 230 -5.60 -10.07 32.47
CA HIS A 230 -6.89 -10.28 31.84
C HIS A 230 -6.97 -9.64 30.43
N HIS A 231 -6.37 -8.46 30.27
CA HIS A 231 -6.24 -7.81 28.95
C HIS A 231 -5.36 -8.62 27.98
N SER A 232 -4.45 -9.43 28.51
CA SER A 232 -3.57 -10.31 27.72
C SER A 232 -4.25 -11.60 27.26
N ASN A 233 -5.45 -11.93 27.75
CA ASN A 233 -6.14 -13.16 27.38
C ASN A 233 -6.75 -13.04 25.96
N PRO A 234 -6.29 -13.83 24.97
CA PRO A 234 -6.70 -13.68 23.56
C PRO A 234 -8.19 -13.96 23.32
N ALA A 235 -8.86 -14.74 24.18
CA ALA A 235 -10.28 -15.06 24.06
C ALA A 235 -11.22 -13.86 24.31
N VAL A 236 -10.71 -12.79 24.94
CA VAL A 236 -11.45 -11.56 25.27
C VAL A 236 -11.09 -10.44 24.29
N ARG A 237 -10.06 -10.63 23.46
CA ARG A 237 -9.54 -9.59 22.58
C ARG A 237 -10.25 -9.56 21.23
N ASN A 238 -10.52 -8.33 20.83
CA ASN A 238 -10.69 -7.79 19.48
C ASN A 238 -10.43 -8.81 18.34
N PRO A 239 -11.36 -9.04 17.39
CA PRO A 239 -11.19 -9.98 16.25
C PRO A 239 -9.92 -9.76 15.39
N ASN A 240 -9.20 -8.65 15.60
CA ASN A 240 -8.06 -8.20 14.81
C ASN A 240 -6.69 -8.70 15.30
N VAL A 241 -6.59 -9.38 16.44
CA VAL A 241 -5.29 -9.91 16.94
C VAL A 241 -4.54 -10.77 15.90
N PRO A 242 -5.21 -11.69 15.18
CA PRO A 242 -4.55 -12.46 14.13
C PRO A 242 -4.00 -11.58 13.00
N LEU A 243 -4.70 -10.48 12.66
CA LEU A 243 -4.26 -9.53 11.64
C LEU A 243 -2.96 -8.82 12.08
N HIS A 244 -2.89 -8.35 13.34
CA HIS A 244 -1.68 -7.70 13.86
C HIS A 244 -0.48 -8.64 13.82
N SER A 245 -0.66 -9.89 14.26
CA SER A 245 0.40 -10.91 14.20
C SER A 245 0.83 -11.20 12.76
N ALA A 246 -0.12 -11.27 11.81
CA ALA A 246 0.16 -11.51 10.41
C ALA A 246 0.95 -10.36 9.75
N LEU A 247 0.64 -9.11 10.10
CA LEU A 247 1.35 -7.93 9.56
C LEU A 247 2.81 -7.84 10.02
N LEU A 248 3.08 -8.29 11.25
CA LEU A 248 4.39 -8.18 11.88
C LEU A 248 5.26 -9.42 11.72
N ALA A 249 4.67 -10.52 11.24
CA ALA A 249 5.37 -11.79 11.05
C ALA A 249 6.62 -11.64 10.16
N PHE A 250 7.65 -12.40 10.54
CA PHE A 250 8.92 -12.50 9.85
C PHE A 250 9.28 -13.97 9.62
N PRO A 251 9.74 -14.36 8.41
CA PRO A 251 10.03 -13.52 7.24
C PRO A 251 8.77 -13.00 6.53
N SER A 252 8.93 -12.04 5.61
CA SER A 252 7.81 -11.41 4.89
C SER A 252 6.92 -12.40 4.12
N VAL A 253 7.46 -13.56 3.73
CA VAL A 253 6.69 -14.65 3.11
C VAL A 253 5.66 -15.23 4.08
N GLN A 254 6.03 -15.43 5.35
CA GLN A 254 5.08 -15.89 6.38
C GLN A 254 3.99 -14.84 6.66
N SER A 255 4.36 -13.56 6.62
CA SER A 255 3.39 -12.45 6.71
C SER A 255 2.37 -12.50 5.57
N ALA A 256 2.82 -12.71 4.34
CA ALA A 256 1.92 -12.86 3.18
C ALA A 256 0.97 -14.06 3.34
N GLU A 257 1.50 -15.20 3.77
CA GLU A 257 0.73 -16.43 3.98
C GLU A 257 -0.37 -16.26 5.04
N LEU A 258 -0.02 -15.66 6.18
CA LEU A 258 -0.97 -15.41 7.28
C LEU A 258 -2.03 -14.38 6.88
N LEU A 259 -1.66 -13.33 6.14
CA LEU A 259 -2.60 -12.32 5.64
C LEU A 259 -3.59 -12.90 4.61
N ARG A 260 -3.13 -13.82 3.78
CA ARG A 260 -3.98 -14.56 2.85
C ARG A 260 -4.96 -15.48 3.58
N ALA A 261 -4.49 -16.21 4.58
CA ALA A 261 -5.31 -17.10 5.40
C ALA A 261 -6.33 -16.34 6.28
N HIS A 262 -6.05 -15.08 6.60
CA HIS A 262 -6.96 -14.25 7.37
C HIS A 262 -8.22 -13.91 6.57
N SER A 263 -9.38 -14.40 7.01
CA SER A 263 -10.66 -14.27 6.30
C SER A 263 -11.68 -13.35 6.98
N SER A 264 -11.28 -12.57 8.00
CA SER A 264 -12.24 -11.76 8.75
C SER A 264 -12.79 -10.60 7.92
N THR A 265 -14.11 -10.45 7.94
CA THR A 265 -14.82 -9.30 7.37
C THR A 265 -14.76 -8.16 8.37
N MET A 266 -13.92 -7.17 8.10
CA MET A 266 -13.87 -5.95 8.90
C MET A 266 -15.08 -5.05 8.62
N PRO A 267 -15.67 -4.40 9.63
CA PRO A 267 -16.67 -3.37 9.42
C PRO A 267 -16.11 -2.27 8.52
N ALA A 268 -16.98 -1.57 7.78
CA ALA A 268 -16.57 -0.51 6.86
C ALA A 268 -15.92 0.64 7.64
N SER A 269 -14.60 0.72 7.56
CA SER A 269 -13.75 1.73 8.18
C SER A 269 -12.79 2.28 7.13
N ASN A 270 -12.14 3.40 7.43
CA ASN A 270 -11.19 4.03 6.48
C ASN A 270 -9.96 3.14 6.19
N SER A 271 -9.65 2.16 7.04
CA SER A 271 -8.54 1.21 6.81
C SER A 271 -8.98 -0.07 6.08
N SER A 272 -10.29 -0.29 5.92
CA SER A 272 -10.81 -1.57 5.39
C SER A 272 -10.34 -1.83 3.96
N PHE A 273 -10.29 -0.81 3.09
CA PHE A 273 -9.77 -0.99 1.73
C PHE A 273 -8.26 -1.25 1.73
N THR A 274 -7.49 -0.58 2.58
CA THR A 274 -6.05 -0.81 2.74
C THR A 274 -5.74 -2.25 3.18
N VAL A 275 -6.59 -2.84 4.06
CA VAL A 275 -6.48 -4.26 4.44
C VAL A 275 -6.72 -5.17 3.23
N VAL A 276 -7.79 -4.92 2.47
CA VAL A 276 -8.13 -5.68 1.24
C VAL A 276 -6.99 -5.60 0.22
N LEU A 277 -6.44 -4.41 0.00
CA LEU A 277 -5.31 -4.17 -0.91
C LEU A 277 -4.03 -4.87 -0.42
N THR A 278 -3.73 -4.84 0.88
CA THR A 278 -2.56 -5.50 1.45
C THR A 278 -2.64 -7.03 1.28
N ARG A 279 -3.85 -7.60 1.44
CA ARG A 279 -4.09 -9.03 1.18
C ARG A 279 -3.92 -9.39 -0.29
N LEU A 280 -4.36 -8.53 -1.21
CA LEU A 280 -4.12 -8.72 -2.64
C LEU A 280 -2.62 -8.65 -2.98
N CYS A 281 -1.89 -7.72 -2.37
CA CYS A 281 -0.43 -7.62 -2.51
C CYS A 281 0.29 -8.87 -1.99
N ALA A 282 -0.19 -9.45 -0.88
CA ALA A 282 0.34 -10.70 -0.34
C ALA A 282 0.19 -11.85 -1.34
N ILE A 283 -1.00 -12.00 -1.94
CA ILE A 283 -1.24 -13.00 -3.00
C ILE A 283 -0.32 -12.75 -4.20
N SER A 284 -0.22 -11.50 -4.68
CA SER A 284 0.69 -11.16 -5.79
C SER A 284 2.13 -11.54 -5.48
N TYR A 285 2.61 -11.24 -4.28
CA TYR A 285 3.96 -11.62 -3.85
C TYR A 285 4.17 -13.14 -3.84
N GLU A 286 3.22 -13.91 -3.32
CA GLU A 286 3.28 -15.38 -3.33
C GLU A 286 3.20 -15.98 -4.75
N VAL A 287 2.35 -15.44 -5.62
CA VAL A 287 2.24 -15.85 -7.03
C VAL A 287 3.57 -15.62 -7.76
N GLN A 288 4.24 -14.48 -7.53
CA GLN A 288 5.52 -14.19 -8.16
C GLN A 288 6.67 -15.07 -7.64
N LEU A 289 6.49 -15.71 -6.47
CA LEU A 289 7.41 -16.71 -5.91
C LEU A 289 7.12 -18.12 -6.42
N SER A 290 5.85 -18.53 -6.45
CA SER A 290 5.43 -19.90 -6.82
C SER A 290 5.25 -20.10 -8.32
N GLY A 291 4.91 -19.04 -9.05
CA GLY A 291 4.62 -19.05 -10.49
C GLY A 291 3.20 -19.45 -10.85
N ASP A 292 2.33 -19.75 -9.88
CA ASP A 292 0.98 -20.27 -10.14
C ASP A 292 -0.11 -19.43 -9.45
N VAL A 293 -0.96 -18.80 -10.27
CA VAL A 293 -2.12 -18.00 -9.82
C VAL A 293 -3.31 -18.88 -9.46
N GLU A 294 -3.41 -20.10 -10.00
CA GLU A 294 -4.65 -20.90 -9.97
C GLU A 294 -5.02 -21.32 -8.55
N ASN A 295 -4.02 -21.60 -7.71
CA ASN A 295 -4.21 -21.92 -6.29
C ASN A 295 -4.81 -20.76 -5.47
N TYR A 296 -4.82 -19.54 -6.01
CA TYR A 296 -5.21 -18.32 -5.31
C TYR A 296 -6.53 -17.72 -5.81
N LEU A 297 -7.15 -18.28 -6.86
CA LEU A 297 -8.30 -17.67 -7.55
C LEU A 297 -9.50 -17.40 -6.62
N MET A 298 -9.88 -18.33 -5.75
CA MET A 298 -10.95 -18.11 -4.76
C MET A 298 -10.63 -17.02 -3.74
N GLY A 299 -9.34 -16.89 -3.38
CA GLY A 299 -8.88 -15.81 -2.51
C GLY A 299 -9.01 -14.46 -3.19
N ILE A 300 -8.61 -14.39 -4.47
CA ILE A 300 -8.70 -13.19 -5.31
C ILE A 300 -10.16 -12.79 -5.53
N GLU A 301 -11.05 -13.73 -5.87
CA GLU A 301 -12.48 -13.47 -6.06
C GLU A 301 -13.11 -12.86 -4.80
N ARG A 302 -12.86 -13.45 -3.62
CA ARG A 302 -13.34 -12.91 -2.34
C ARG A 302 -12.83 -11.50 -2.05
N ILE A 303 -11.58 -11.22 -2.37
CA ILE A 303 -10.98 -9.89 -2.21
C ILE A 303 -11.61 -8.89 -3.19
N TYR A 304 -11.86 -9.29 -4.43
CA TYR A 304 -12.54 -8.45 -5.43
C TYR A 304 -13.98 -8.13 -5.05
N GLU A 305 -14.75 -9.10 -4.53
CA GLU A 305 -16.09 -8.84 -4.00
C GLU A 305 -16.07 -7.88 -2.81
N GLN A 306 -15.10 -8.02 -1.90
CA GLN A 306 -14.92 -7.10 -0.77
C GLN A 306 -14.55 -5.69 -1.23
N ALA A 307 -13.61 -5.56 -2.17
CA ALA A 307 -13.20 -4.29 -2.75
C ALA A 307 -14.36 -3.58 -3.45
N LEU A 308 -15.11 -4.33 -4.27
CA LEU A 308 -16.29 -3.81 -4.97
C LEU A 308 -17.39 -3.39 -3.99
N GLY A 309 -17.62 -4.17 -2.93
CA GLY A 309 -18.60 -3.81 -1.89
C GLY A 309 -18.29 -2.47 -1.23
N LEU A 310 -17.02 -2.21 -0.91
CA LEU A 310 -16.58 -0.91 -0.36
C LEU A 310 -16.74 0.23 -1.37
N TRP A 311 -16.40 -0.02 -2.64
CA TRP A 311 -16.56 0.95 -3.72
C TRP A 311 -18.03 1.31 -3.99
N LEU A 312 -18.93 0.32 -3.99
CA LEU A 312 -20.38 0.55 -4.15
C LEU A 312 -20.98 1.36 -2.99
N VAL A 313 -20.45 1.19 -1.76
CA VAL A 313 -20.85 2.02 -0.61
C VAL A 313 -20.45 3.48 -0.81
N ASP A 314 -19.27 3.75 -1.36
CA ASP A 314 -18.86 5.12 -1.67
C ASP A 314 -19.66 5.69 -2.83
N GLN A 315 -19.97 4.89 -3.86
CA GLN A 315 -20.80 5.30 -4.97
C GLN A 315 -22.21 5.69 -4.51
N SER A 316 -22.86 4.88 -3.66
CA SER A 316 -24.19 5.20 -3.14
C SER A 316 -24.20 6.47 -2.28
N ARG A 317 -23.16 6.68 -1.47
CA ARG A 317 -22.96 7.92 -0.72
C ARG A 317 -22.76 9.13 -1.63
N ALA A 318 -22.03 8.98 -2.73
CA ALA A 318 -21.83 10.04 -3.71
C ALA A 318 -23.14 10.41 -4.41
N GLU A 319 -23.95 9.42 -4.82
CA GLU A 319 -25.27 9.64 -5.42
C GLU A 319 -26.27 10.29 -4.44
N GLU A 320 -26.22 9.94 -3.15
CA GLU A 320 -27.00 10.62 -2.10
C GLU A 320 -26.57 12.08 -1.93
N ALA A 321 -25.26 12.33 -1.90
CA ALA A 321 -24.71 13.67 -1.79
C ALA A 321 -25.05 14.53 -3.02
N GLU A 322 -25.00 13.95 -4.22
CA GLU A 322 -25.37 14.63 -5.45
C GLU A 322 -26.87 14.96 -5.47
N ARG A 323 -27.74 14.03 -5.05
CA ARG A 323 -29.18 14.31 -4.89
C ARG A 323 -29.44 15.45 -3.89
N GLN A 324 -28.71 15.49 -2.78
CA GLN A 324 -28.80 16.58 -1.81
C GLN A 324 -28.31 17.90 -2.42
N ALA A 325 -27.18 17.89 -3.15
CA ALA A 325 -26.63 19.08 -3.81
C ALA A 325 -27.57 19.62 -4.90
N GLN A 326 -28.14 18.75 -5.73
CA GLN A 326 -29.12 19.11 -6.75
C GLN A 326 -30.42 19.66 -6.13
N SER A 327 -30.79 19.24 -4.92
CA SER A 327 -31.93 19.79 -4.17
C SER A 327 -31.65 21.16 -3.54
N LEU A 328 -30.40 21.44 -3.20
CA LEU A 328 -29.95 22.70 -2.57
C LEU A 328 -29.63 23.79 -3.61
N TYR A 329 -29.21 23.41 -4.82
CA TYR A 329 -28.73 24.33 -5.86
C TYR A 329 -29.62 24.31 -7.11
N ARG A 330 -30.79 24.95 -7.04
CA ARG A 330 -31.56 25.30 -8.24
C ARG A 330 -30.98 26.57 -8.88
N ARG A 331 -30.00 26.35 -9.77
CA ARG A 331 -29.45 27.21 -10.85
C ARG A 331 -29.49 28.74 -10.68
N LYS A 332 -28.29 29.33 -10.58
CA LYS A 332 -27.96 30.61 -11.21
C LYS A 332 -26.76 30.36 -12.12
N ASP A 333 -26.98 30.42 -13.43
CA ASP A 333 -25.95 30.28 -14.46
C ASP A 333 -25.20 31.63 -14.59
N ASP A 334 -23.93 31.68 -14.20
CA ASP A 334 -22.97 32.72 -14.63
C ASP A 334 -21.76 31.99 -15.25
N GLY A 335 -21.84 31.71 -16.56
CA GLY A 335 -20.96 30.78 -17.27
C GLY A 335 -19.74 31.41 -17.95
N SER A 336 -19.17 32.50 -17.44
CA SER A 336 -18.06 33.19 -18.12
C SER A 336 -16.88 33.59 -17.23
N LEU A 337 -17.03 33.69 -15.92
CA LEU A 337 -15.91 34.04 -15.03
C LEU A 337 -15.06 32.82 -14.66
N ASN A 338 -15.63 31.62 -14.76
CA ASN A 338 -14.97 30.41 -14.30
C ASN A 338 -13.81 29.94 -15.21
N GLU A 339 -13.83 30.19 -16.53
CA GLU A 339 -12.82 29.60 -17.42
C GLU A 339 -11.41 30.19 -17.20
N ALA A 340 -11.31 31.50 -16.93
CA ALA A 340 -10.01 32.12 -16.65
C ALA A 340 -9.45 31.70 -15.27
N GLU A 341 -10.32 31.56 -14.28
CA GLU A 341 -9.97 31.06 -12.95
C GLU A 341 -9.58 29.58 -13.01
N GLU A 342 -10.32 28.75 -13.73
CA GLU A 342 -10.01 27.33 -13.98
C GLU A 342 -8.68 27.16 -14.74
N GLU A 343 -8.37 28.04 -15.70
CA GLU A 343 -7.09 28.02 -16.41
C GLU A 343 -5.90 28.37 -15.51
N GLU A 344 -6.10 29.28 -14.55
CA GLU A 344 -5.09 29.66 -13.56
C GLU A 344 -4.91 28.57 -12.51
N GLU A 345 -5.99 27.96 -12.02
CA GLU A 345 -5.94 26.78 -11.16
C GLU A 345 -5.23 25.60 -11.83
N ASP A 346 -5.55 25.32 -13.10
CA ASP A 346 -4.88 24.27 -13.88
C ASP A 346 -3.38 24.60 -14.10
N PHE A 347 -3.02 25.87 -14.29
CA PHE A 347 -1.62 26.29 -14.39
C PHE A 347 -0.89 26.02 -13.07
N LEU A 348 -1.46 26.43 -11.95
CA LEU A 348 -0.90 26.22 -10.60
C LEU A 348 -0.84 24.74 -10.22
N SER A 349 -1.74 23.90 -10.75
CA SER A 349 -1.71 22.45 -10.55
C SER A 349 -0.49 21.77 -11.18
N ILE A 350 0.16 22.42 -12.15
CA ILE A 350 1.36 21.89 -12.84
C ILE A 350 2.60 22.64 -12.39
N PHE A 351 2.50 23.96 -12.20
CA PHE A 351 3.57 24.84 -11.76
C PHE A 351 3.14 25.57 -10.47
N PRO A 352 3.25 24.94 -9.29
CA PRO A 352 2.85 25.56 -8.04
C PRO A 352 3.68 26.82 -7.76
N GLU A 353 3.02 27.92 -7.41
CA GLU A 353 3.68 29.14 -6.96
C GLU A 353 3.88 29.09 -5.44
N PHE A 354 5.07 29.51 -5.02
CA PHE A 354 5.61 29.32 -3.67
C PHE A 354 6.12 30.65 -3.09
N GLU A 355 5.58 31.77 -3.54
CA GLU A 355 6.12 33.11 -3.22
C GLU A 355 5.82 33.53 -1.76
N ASP A 356 4.65 33.16 -1.20
CA ASP A 356 4.21 33.58 0.15
C ASP A 356 4.72 32.71 1.32
N ILE A 357 5.67 31.80 1.07
CA ILE A 357 6.09 30.79 2.06
C ILE A 357 6.80 31.40 3.27
N LEU A 358 7.52 32.51 3.08
CA LEU A 358 8.35 33.12 4.13
C LEU A 358 7.69 34.32 4.83
N ASP A 359 6.54 34.78 4.34
CA ASP A 359 5.84 35.96 4.86
C ASP A 359 4.60 35.61 5.71
N SER A 360 4.27 34.33 5.81
CA SER A 360 3.18 33.84 6.65
C SER A 360 3.63 33.62 8.10
N ASP A 361 3.29 34.56 8.98
CA ASP A 361 3.23 34.32 10.42
C ASP A 361 2.21 33.20 10.70
N GLY A 362 2.68 31.96 10.85
CA GLY A 362 2.02 30.90 11.61
C GLY A 362 0.63 30.42 11.19
N ALA A 363 0.07 30.87 10.06
CA ALA A 363 -1.15 30.30 9.50
C ALA A 363 -0.77 29.48 8.27
N GLU A 364 -0.51 28.19 8.46
CA GLU A 364 -0.77 27.24 7.39
C GLU A 364 -2.24 27.45 6.98
N THR A 365 -2.46 28.11 5.85
CA THR A 365 -3.74 28.14 5.15
C THR A 365 -3.99 26.73 4.59
N GLN A 366 -4.10 25.74 5.49
CA GLN A 366 -4.82 24.52 5.22
C GLN A 366 -6.31 24.91 5.14
N GLN A 367 -6.71 25.58 4.06
CA GLN A 367 -8.02 25.34 3.49
C GLN A 367 -8.01 23.90 2.94
N LYS A 368 -7.87 22.91 3.84
CA LYS A 368 -8.51 21.63 3.64
C LYS A 368 -9.99 21.98 3.70
N THR A 369 -10.57 22.29 2.54
CA THR A 369 -11.92 21.82 2.26
C THR A 369 -11.94 20.39 2.80
N LEU A 370 -12.71 20.15 3.86
CA LEU A 370 -12.89 18.85 4.48
C LEU A 370 -13.59 17.97 3.43
N LYS A 371 -12.87 17.55 2.38
CA LYS A 371 -13.29 16.52 1.47
C LYS A 371 -13.51 15.30 2.36
N ARG A 372 -14.78 14.94 2.50
CA ARG A 372 -15.23 13.81 3.31
C ARG A 372 -14.42 12.59 2.87
N LYS A 373 -13.71 11.95 3.81
CA LYS A 373 -12.83 10.81 3.52
C LYS A 373 -13.66 9.70 2.86
N THR A 374 -13.33 9.35 1.63
CA THR A 374 -13.87 8.17 0.94
C THR A 374 -13.23 6.91 1.53
N LEU A 375 -13.93 5.78 1.48
CA LEU A 375 -13.38 4.48 1.86
C LEU A 375 -12.38 3.98 0.81
N VAL A 376 -12.63 4.31 -0.46
CA VAL A 376 -11.79 3.98 -1.61
C VAL A 376 -11.20 5.28 -2.18
N ASP A 377 -9.87 5.34 -2.26
CA ASP A 377 -9.14 6.46 -2.83
C ASP A 377 -8.62 6.12 -4.23
N SER A 378 -8.44 7.12 -5.08
CA SER A 378 -7.93 6.92 -6.46
C SER A 378 -6.55 6.26 -6.47
N SER A 379 -5.71 6.54 -5.46
CA SER A 379 -4.41 5.90 -5.32
C SER A 379 -4.52 4.39 -5.05
N THR A 380 -5.48 3.98 -4.22
CA THR A 380 -5.69 2.58 -3.87
C THR A 380 -6.42 1.81 -4.98
N THR A 381 -7.28 2.47 -5.79
CA THR A 381 -7.84 1.89 -7.02
C THR A 381 -6.75 1.63 -8.06
N ALA A 382 -5.84 2.58 -8.27
CA ALA A 382 -4.72 2.42 -9.18
C ALA A 382 -3.79 1.27 -8.77
N ALA A 383 -3.53 1.12 -7.46
CA ALA A 383 -2.75 0.00 -6.93
C ALA A 383 -3.44 -1.36 -7.18
N LEU A 384 -4.74 -1.46 -6.92
CA LEU A 384 -5.53 -2.68 -7.20
C LEU A 384 -5.47 -3.04 -8.69
N PHE A 385 -5.71 -2.06 -9.55
CA PHE A 385 -5.65 -2.25 -11.01
C PHE A 385 -4.26 -2.74 -11.45
N ALA A 386 -3.17 -2.13 -10.94
CA ALA A 386 -1.82 -2.54 -11.27
C ALA A 386 -1.50 -3.97 -10.82
N ILE A 387 -2.01 -4.41 -9.65
CA ILE A 387 -1.84 -5.78 -9.17
C ILE A 387 -2.65 -6.77 -10.03
N HIS A 388 -3.88 -6.41 -10.41
CA HIS A 388 -4.69 -7.22 -11.33
C HIS A 388 -3.96 -7.44 -12.66
N GLN A 389 -3.41 -6.38 -13.24
CA GLN A 389 -2.62 -6.46 -14.48
C GLN A 389 -1.36 -7.32 -14.29
N GLU A 390 -0.70 -7.23 -13.13
CA GLU A 390 0.46 -8.06 -12.79
C GLU A 390 0.12 -9.55 -12.66
N LEU A 391 -1.05 -9.88 -12.09
CA LEU A 391 -1.51 -11.26 -11.93
C LEU A 391 -1.93 -11.91 -13.24
N PHE A 392 -2.51 -11.15 -14.17
CA PHE A 392 -3.18 -11.73 -15.35
C PHE A 392 -2.55 -11.38 -16.69
N LEU A 393 -1.70 -10.36 -16.82
CA LEU A 393 -1.01 -10.04 -18.08
C LEU A 393 0.52 -10.18 -18.03
N ALA A 394 1.15 -10.10 -16.86
CA ALA A 394 2.60 -10.03 -16.80
C ALA A 394 3.24 -11.35 -17.27
N ALA A 395 4.01 -11.27 -18.35
CA ALA A 395 4.93 -12.32 -18.74
C ALA A 395 6.22 -12.21 -17.92
N GLY A 396 6.59 -13.29 -17.21
CA GLY A 396 7.82 -13.40 -16.42
C GLY A 396 7.71 -12.92 -14.96
N SER A 397 8.68 -13.30 -14.13
CA SER A 397 8.70 -12.96 -12.71
C SER A 397 9.05 -11.49 -12.48
N ARG A 398 8.17 -10.77 -11.76
CA ARG A 398 8.35 -9.38 -11.30
C ARG A 398 8.56 -9.29 -9.79
N LEU A 399 9.23 -10.30 -9.22
CA LEU A 399 9.35 -10.50 -7.79
C LEU A 399 9.79 -9.25 -7.01
N THR A 400 10.78 -8.50 -7.50
CA THR A 400 11.28 -7.30 -6.80
C THR A 400 10.21 -6.21 -6.69
N ALA A 401 9.42 -6.00 -7.75
CA ALA A 401 8.35 -5.00 -7.74
C ALA A 401 7.20 -5.42 -6.83
N ALA A 402 6.76 -6.69 -6.92
CA ALA A 402 5.73 -7.25 -6.06
C ALA A 402 6.13 -7.21 -4.57
N ALA A 403 7.37 -7.58 -4.26
CA ALA A 403 7.91 -7.53 -2.90
C ALA A 403 7.93 -6.10 -2.37
N THR A 404 8.41 -5.14 -3.17
CA THR A 404 8.46 -3.73 -2.77
C THR A 404 7.07 -3.17 -2.50
N ARG A 405 6.10 -3.46 -3.38
CA ARG A 405 4.70 -3.03 -3.20
C ARG A 405 4.09 -3.65 -1.95
N PHE A 406 4.24 -4.96 -1.76
CA PHE A 406 3.74 -5.66 -0.56
C PHE A 406 4.33 -5.06 0.73
N LEU A 407 5.64 -4.83 0.77
CA LEU A 407 6.29 -4.24 1.94
C LEU A 407 5.82 -2.81 2.23
N ASN A 408 5.59 -2.01 1.20
CA ASN A 408 5.10 -0.63 1.32
C ASN A 408 3.65 -0.58 1.82
N GLU A 409 2.74 -1.36 1.24
CA GLU A 409 1.34 -1.42 1.67
C GLU A 409 1.22 -1.97 3.09
N ARG A 410 1.96 -3.05 3.40
CA ARG A 410 2.05 -3.62 4.74
C ARG A 410 2.49 -2.58 5.77
N ARG A 411 3.51 -1.78 5.44
CA ARG A 411 4.00 -0.69 6.29
C ARG A 411 2.95 0.39 6.49
N SER A 412 2.31 0.84 5.41
CA SER A 412 1.25 1.86 5.45
C SER A 412 0.10 1.43 6.37
N LEU A 413 -0.31 0.18 6.26
CA LEU A 413 -1.36 -0.40 7.08
C LEU A 413 -0.95 -0.49 8.56
N VAL A 414 0.28 -0.93 8.87
CA VAL A 414 0.79 -0.97 10.24
C VAL A 414 0.80 0.43 10.86
N VAL A 415 1.28 1.45 10.15
CA VAL A 415 1.28 2.84 10.66
C VAL A 415 -0.14 3.31 10.94
N THR A 416 -1.06 3.08 10.01
CA THR A 416 -2.47 3.48 10.15
C THR A 416 -3.14 2.81 11.35
N LEU A 417 -2.93 1.50 11.53
CA LEU A 417 -3.52 0.74 12.63
C LEU A 417 -2.88 1.07 13.99
N VAL A 418 -1.58 1.37 14.04
CA VAL A 418 -0.93 1.84 15.27
C VAL A 418 -1.52 3.20 15.68
N GLU A 419 -1.66 4.14 14.75
CA GLU A 419 -2.25 5.45 15.05
C GLU A 419 -3.69 5.37 15.56
N SER A 420 -4.49 4.42 15.05
CA SER A 420 -5.91 4.29 15.42
C SER A 420 -6.19 3.34 16.59
N GLU A 421 -5.40 2.26 16.74
CA GLU A 421 -5.75 1.10 17.57
C GLU A 421 -4.65 0.67 18.55
N MET A 422 -3.56 1.44 18.74
CA MET A 422 -2.42 1.05 19.60
C MET A 422 -2.81 0.51 20.98
N ALA A 423 -3.81 1.09 21.64
CA ALA A 423 -4.26 0.67 22.97
C ALA A 423 -4.88 -0.75 23.01
N THR A 424 -5.25 -1.32 21.86
CA THR A 424 -5.88 -2.64 21.74
C THR A 424 -4.89 -3.76 21.40
N TRP A 425 -3.66 -3.40 21.02
CA TRP A 425 -2.62 -4.34 20.59
C TRP A 425 -2.07 -5.15 21.78
N ALA A 426 -1.50 -6.32 21.48
CA ALA A 426 -0.94 -7.21 22.50
C ALA A 426 0.48 -6.82 22.87
N ASP A 427 0.85 -6.92 24.15
CA ASP A 427 2.22 -6.62 24.61
C ASP A 427 3.26 -7.56 23.97
N THR A 428 2.87 -8.74 23.52
CA THR A 428 3.75 -9.66 22.77
C THR A 428 4.18 -9.10 21.41
N VAL A 429 3.42 -8.15 20.86
CA VAL A 429 3.72 -7.48 19.59
C VAL A 429 5.08 -6.80 19.61
N ASP A 430 5.52 -6.26 20.75
CA ASP A 430 6.83 -5.60 20.83
C ASP A 430 7.98 -6.56 20.54
N ALA A 431 7.90 -7.79 21.06
CA ALA A 431 8.89 -8.83 20.80
C ALA A 431 8.75 -9.39 19.37
N ASP A 432 7.53 -9.66 18.93
CA ASP A 432 7.24 -10.25 17.61
C ASP A 432 7.61 -9.29 16.47
N SER A 433 7.52 -7.98 16.70
CA SER A 433 7.78 -6.95 15.70
C SER A 433 9.25 -6.53 15.58
N LEU A 434 10.16 -7.00 16.43
CA LEU A 434 11.58 -6.60 16.38
C LEU A 434 12.21 -6.73 14.97
N PRO A 435 12.01 -7.83 14.21
CA PRO A 435 12.56 -7.94 12.86
C PRO A 435 11.93 -6.92 11.90
N PHE A 436 10.62 -6.66 12.04
CA PHE A 436 9.91 -5.66 11.26
C PHE A 436 10.44 -4.25 11.56
N GLN A 437 10.65 -3.90 12.83
CA GLN A 437 11.19 -2.61 13.26
C GLN A 437 12.61 -2.40 12.71
N ALA A 438 13.48 -3.41 12.80
CA ALA A 438 14.83 -3.34 12.26
C ALA A 438 14.84 -3.12 10.74
N ARG A 439 13.97 -3.84 10.00
CA ARG A 439 13.82 -3.66 8.55
C ARG A 439 13.25 -2.28 8.21
N PHE A 440 12.24 -1.83 8.95
CA PHE A 440 11.65 -0.50 8.76
C PHE A 440 12.69 0.62 8.93
N LEU A 441 13.52 0.54 9.99
CA LEU A 441 14.61 1.48 10.21
C LEU A 441 15.65 1.45 9.09
N HIS A 442 16.06 0.25 8.66
CA HIS A 442 16.98 0.10 7.55
C HIS A 442 16.44 0.74 6.26
N ASP A 443 15.18 0.49 5.92
CA ASP A 443 14.55 1.06 4.73
C ASP A 443 14.47 2.59 4.82
N ARG A 444 14.12 3.16 6.00
CA ARG A 444 14.12 4.62 6.20
C ARG A 444 15.53 5.22 6.09
N LEU A 445 16.55 4.57 6.62
CA LEU A 445 17.93 5.00 6.46
C LEU A 445 18.38 4.95 5.01
N SER A 446 17.98 3.91 4.26
CA SER A 446 18.27 3.80 2.83
C SER A 446 17.58 4.89 2.02
N ALA A 447 16.33 5.24 2.33
CA ALA A 447 15.56 6.33 1.70
C ALA A 447 16.29 7.67 1.78
N LEU A 448 16.97 7.95 2.89
CA LEU A 448 17.77 9.17 3.05
C LEU A 448 18.97 9.26 2.09
N SER A 449 19.39 8.15 1.49
CA SER A 449 20.49 8.05 0.54
C SER A 449 20.03 7.83 -0.91
N HIS A 450 18.73 7.57 -1.12
CA HIS A 450 18.20 7.25 -2.44
C HIS A 450 18.25 8.46 -3.38
N ILE A 451 18.77 8.21 -4.58
CA ILE A 451 18.69 9.14 -5.71
C ILE A 451 17.36 8.84 -6.43
N PRO A 452 16.50 9.84 -6.69
CA PRO A 452 15.14 9.64 -7.24
C PRO A 452 15.07 8.84 -8.54
N ARG A 453 16.16 8.79 -9.31
CA ARG A 453 16.25 8.10 -10.61
C ARG A 453 15.97 6.59 -10.57
N LEU A 454 15.93 5.98 -9.39
CA LEU A 454 15.70 4.53 -9.21
C LEU A 454 14.21 4.16 -9.05
N SER A 455 13.31 5.13 -8.93
CA SER A 455 11.88 4.91 -8.66
C SER A 455 11.01 4.89 -9.93
N GLY A 456 11.34 4.06 -10.93
CA GLY A 456 10.43 3.64 -12.03
C GLY A 456 9.79 4.71 -12.94
N GLY A 457 10.04 6.00 -12.72
CA GLY A 457 9.42 7.09 -13.45
C GLY A 457 10.33 8.30 -13.69
N PRO A 458 9.93 9.20 -14.61
CA PRO A 458 10.62 10.45 -14.82
C PRO A 458 10.50 11.30 -13.55
N TYR A 459 11.62 11.84 -13.08
CA TYR A 459 11.66 12.71 -11.90
C TYR A 459 10.91 14.02 -12.17
N ASP A 460 9.92 14.34 -11.34
CA ASP A 460 9.17 15.58 -11.38
C ASP A 460 9.72 16.60 -10.37
N PHE A 461 10.28 17.70 -10.87
CA PHE A 461 10.91 18.73 -10.05
C PHE A 461 9.93 19.46 -9.11
N TYR A 462 8.65 19.53 -9.49
CA TYR A 462 7.65 20.35 -8.79
C TYR A 462 6.93 19.58 -7.67
N PHE A 463 6.86 18.26 -7.78
CA PHE A 463 6.10 17.40 -6.85
C PHE A 463 6.95 16.35 -6.16
N ASP A 464 8.03 15.85 -6.78
CA ASP A 464 8.84 14.78 -6.19
C ASP A 464 9.88 15.30 -5.20
N GLU A 465 10.11 14.49 -4.18
CA GLU A 465 11.18 14.70 -3.21
C GLU A 465 12.57 14.38 -3.80
N ASN A 466 13.57 15.15 -3.38
CA ASN A 466 14.97 14.89 -3.71
C ASN A 466 15.86 15.18 -2.50
N ILE A 467 15.94 14.18 -1.62
CA ILE A 467 16.64 14.26 -0.34
C ILE A 467 18.13 14.59 -0.50
N PRO A 468 18.89 14.00 -1.46
CA PRO A 468 20.30 14.35 -1.66
C PRO A 468 20.52 15.83 -2.00
N GLU A 469 19.70 16.42 -2.86
CA GLU A 469 19.80 17.84 -3.21
C GLU A 469 19.33 18.74 -2.07
N ALA A 470 18.21 18.40 -1.40
CA ALA A 470 17.75 19.12 -0.23
C ALA A 470 18.80 19.15 0.90
N LYS A 471 19.57 18.07 1.09
CA LYS A 471 20.70 18.02 2.02
C LYS A 471 21.80 19.03 1.70
N LYS A 472 22.08 19.32 0.42
CA LYS A 472 23.04 20.36 0.03
C LYS A 472 22.56 21.74 0.47
N ALA A 473 21.28 22.05 0.23
CA ALA A 473 20.68 23.29 0.69
C ALA A 473 20.77 23.44 2.23
N VAL A 474 20.44 22.38 2.98
CA VAL A 474 20.58 22.36 4.45
C VAL A 474 22.00 22.65 4.92
N GLN A 475 23.02 22.11 4.23
CA GLN A 475 24.42 22.41 4.56
C GLN A 475 24.77 23.88 4.34
N THR A 476 24.33 24.47 3.22
CA THR A 476 24.54 25.90 2.94
C THR A 476 23.79 26.80 3.92
N MET A 477 22.56 26.44 4.31
CA MET A 477 21.77 27.18 5.31
C MET A 477 22.42 27.15 6.69
N ARG A 478 22.93 25.99 7.12
CA ARG A 478 23.62 25.88 8.42
C ARG A 478 24.86 26.77 8.49
N ALA A 479 25.64 26.86 7.42
CA ALA A 479 26.79 27.74 7.34
C ALA A 479 26.37 29.23 7.43
N LEU A 480 25.32 29.62 6.70
CA LEU A 480 24.77 30.98 6.77
C LEU A 480 24.25 31.32 8.17
N MET A 481 23.51 30.42 8.83
CA MET A 481 23.01 30.61 10.19
C MET A 481 24.14 30.84 11.20
N GLN A 482 25.20 30.02 11.15
CA GLN A 482 26.37 30.20 12.03
C GLN A 482 27.02 31.58 11.83
N ARG A 483 27.09 32.05 10.58
CA ARG A 483 27.60 33.39 10.28
C ARG A 483 26.65 34.49 10.76
N LEU A 484 25.35 34.36 10.53
CA LEU A 484 24.34 35.31 11.00
C LEU A 484 24.36 35.44 12.52
N GLU A 485 24.49 34.33 13.26
CA GLU A 485 24.61 34.38 14.72
C GLU A 485 25.84 35.12 15.22
N ALA A 486 26.95 35.09 14.48
CA ALA A 486 28.14 35.87 14.80
C ALA A 486 27.90 37.36 14.52
N VAL A 487 27.33 37.71 13.37
CA VAL A 487 27.07 39.10 12.99
C VAL A 487 25.97 39.74 13.86
N ILE A 488 24.93 38.99 14.24
CA ILE A 488 23.85 39.46 15.14
C ILE A 488 24.38 39.76 16.54
N ARG A 489 25.39 39.03 17.02
CA ARG A 489 26.03 39.34 18.32
C ARG A 489 26.73 40.69 18.30
N GLU A 490 27.29 41.08 17.16
CA GLU A 490 27.95 42.37 16.98
C GLU A 490 26.94 43.50 16.70
N TRP A 491 25.83 43.20 16.02
CA TRP A 491 24.81 44.16 15.58
C TRP A 491 23.38 43.74 15.98
N PRO A 492 23.04 43.69 17.28
CA PRO A 492 21.76 43.12 17.74
C PRO A 492 20.54 43.98 17.38
N GLU A 493 20.72 45.30 17.23
CA GLU A 493 19.65 46.25 16.90
C GLU A 493 19.15 46.13 15.45
N GLN A 494 19.91 45.45 14.59
CA GLN A 494 19.57 45.39 13.17
C GLN A 494 18.55 44.28 12.88
N MET A 495 17.29 44.70 12.71
CA MET A 495 16.17 43.80 12.45
C MET A 495 16.31 42.99 11.17
N VAL A 496 16.98 43.51 10.13
CA VAL A 496 17.22 42.77 8.87
C VAL A 496 17.94 41.44 9.12
N LEU A 497 18.94 41.43 10.01
CA LEU A 497 19.68 40.21 10.34
C LEU A 497 18.83 39.21 11.11
N GLN A 498 17.96 39.70 12.00
CA GLN A 498 16.98 38.86 12.72
C GLN A 498 15.96 38.25 11.74
N HIS A 499 15.45 39.04 10.79
CA HIS A 499 14.55 38.55 9.76
C HIS A 499 15.22 37.51 8.84
N LEU A 500 16.49 37.73 8.45
CA LEU A 500 17.27 36.75 7.70
C LEU A 500 17.44 35.44 8.47
N LYS A 501 17.73 35.53 9.78
CA LYS A 501 17.82 34.36 10.66
C LYS A 501 16.49 33.61 10.75
N ASN A 502 15.39 34.31 11.02
CA ASN A 502 14.06 33.72 11.09
C ASN A 502 13.68 33.02 9.78
N ARG A 503 13.98 33.63 8.63
CA ARG A 503 13.77 33.02 7.31
C ARG A 503 14.60 31.75 7.11
N CYS A 504 15.86 31.73 7.56
CA CYS A 504 16.67 30.51 7.54
C CYS A 504 16.07 29.40 8.42
N GLU A 505 15.55 29.74 9.60
CA GLU A 505 14.87 28.80 10.50
C GLU A 505 13.60 28.22 9.87
N VAL A 506 12.79 29.04 9.19
CA VAL A 506 11.61 28.59 8.45
C VAL A 506 11.99 27.60 7.35
N ILE A 507 13.03 27.91 6.55
CA ILE A 507 13.53 27.01 5.50
C ILE A 507 14.02 25.68 6.09
N MET A 508 14.71 25.73 7.22
CA MET A 508 15.21 24.54 7.93
C MET A 508 14.10 23.68 8.55
N ASN A 509 12.90 24.25 8.77
CA ASN A 509 11.72 23.55 9.27
C ASN A 509 10.92 22.84 8.16
N PHE A 510 11.26 23.02 6.88
CA PHE A 510 10.58 22.27 5.82
C PHE A 510 10.84 20.76 5.93
N SER A 511 9.81 19.95 5.62
CA SER A 511 9.97 18.50 5.54
C SER A 511 10.97 18.13 4.44
N LEU A 512 11.80 17.11 4.68
CA LEU A 512 12.70 16.52 3.67
C LEU A 512 11.95 15.91 2.47
N HIS A 513 10.66 15.64 2.64
CA HIS A 513 9.76 15.13 1.61
C HIS A 513 9.10 16.26 0.79
N SER A 514 9.49 17.52 1.05
CA SER A 514 9.00 18.67 0.27
C SER A 514 9.66 18.71 -1.11
N PRO A 515 8.96 19.16 -2.17
CA PRO A 515 9.54 19.29 -3.49
C PRO A 515 10.62 20.36 -3.53
N LEU A 516 11.60 20.18 -4.43
CA LEU A 516 12.71 21.14 -4.58
C LEU A 516 12.22 22.52 -5.03
N ALA A 517 11.16 22.60 -5.84
CA ALA A 517 10.58 23.88 -6.26
C ALA A 517 10.16 24.77 -5.06
N LYS A 518 9.64 24.15 -3.98
CA LYS A 518 9.27 24.86 -2.75
C LYS A 518 10.49 25.45 -2.06
N ILE A 519 11.55 24.65 -1.92
CA ILE A 519 12.81 25.08 -1.29
C ILE A 519 13.50 26.14 -2.17
N LEU A 520 13.49 25.97 -3.49
CA LEU A 520 14.05 26.89 -4.47
C LEU A 520 13.44 28.29 -4.34
N SER A 521 12.11 28.38 -4.30
CA SER A 521 11.41 29.67 -4.12
C SER A 521 11.83 30.37 -2.84
N ALA A 522 11.93 29.61 -1.73
CA ALA A 522 12.36 30.17 -0.46
C ALA A 522 13.83 30.63 -0.47
N LEU A 523 14.73 29.91 -1.16
CA LEU A 523 16.13 30.33 -1.34
C LEU A 523 16.25 31.58 -2.21
N GLU A 524 15.45 31.70 -3.27
CA GLU A 524 15.41 32.88 -4.13
C GLU A 524 14.92 34.12 -3.37
N HIS A 525 13.89 33.96 -2.53
CA HIS A 525 13.43 35.05 -1.68
C HIS A 525 14.49 35.42 -0.63
N LEU A 526 15.14 34.43 0.01
CA LEU A 526 16.23 34.69 0.95
C LEU A 526 17.38 35.47 0.30
N LEU A 527 17.76 35.13 -0.93
CA LEU A 527 18.81 35.81 -1.69
C LEU A 527 18.52 37.30 -1.91
N ALA A 528 17.29 37.66 -2.27
CA ALA A 528 16.90 39.06 -2.43
C ALA A 528 17.10 39.89 -1.15
N ASN A 529 16.79 39.30 0.01
CA ASN A 529 17.00 39.97 1.30
C ASN A 529 18.47 40.02 1.73
N ILE A 530 19.29 39.06 1.30
CA ILE A 530 20.74 39.10 1.50
C ILE A 530 21.34 40.21 0.64
N ASP A 531 20.89 40.37 -0.60
CA ASP A 531 21.31 41.48 -1.48
C ASP A 531 21.00 42.84 -0.83
N ASP A 532 19.81 43.02 -0.26
CA ASP A 532 19.42 44.24 0.45
C ASP A 532 20.35 44.54 1.63
N TRP A 533 20.78 43.51 2.38
CA TRP A 533 21.76 43.67 3.46
C TRP A 533 23.14 44.03 2.90
N GLU A 534 23.63 43.33 1.87
CA GLU A 534 24.95 43.55 1.29
C GLU A 534 25.16 44.98 0.82
N MET A 535 24.10 45.68 0.37
CA MET A 535 24.18 47.10 -0.02
C MET A 535 24.71 48.03 1.09
N TYR A 536 24.52 47.65 2.36
CA TYR A 536 24.89 48.44 3.53
C TYR A 536 26.02 47.81 4.38
N THR A 537 26.66 46.73 3.89
CA THR A 537 27.71 45.99 4.62
C THR A 537 29.12 46.57 4.47
N ASN A 538 29.96 46.29 5.46
CA ASN A 538 31.42 46.43 5.40
C ASN A 538 32.08 45.07 5.15
N ARG A 539 33.41 45.03 4.97
CA ARG A 539 34.13 43.78 4.66
C ARG A 539 34.01 42.72 5.76
N ASP A 540 33.88 43.16 7.01
CA ASP A 540 33.93 42.28 8.18
C ASP A 540 32.56 41.68 8.55
N ASN A 541 31.45 42.25 8.05
CA ASN A 541 30.09 41.76 8.27
C ASN A 541 29.38 41.26 6.98
N SER A 542 30.13 41.12 5.88
CA SER A 542 29.60 40.59 4.61
C SER A 542 29.25 39.09 4.73
N LEU A 543 28.16 38.74 4.04
CA LEU A 543 27.57 37.43 3.81
C LEU A 543 27.81 36.93 2.37
N LYS A 544 28.50 37.70 1.52
CA LYS A 544 28.71 37.42 0.08
C LYS A 544 29.21 36.02 -0.24
N ALA A 545 30.09 35.44 0.57
CA ALA A 545 30.57 34.06 0.37
C ALA A 545 29.43 33.02 0.51
N HIS A 546 28.53 33.23 1.48
CA HIS A 546 27.36 32.39 1.69
C HIS A 546 26.30 32.64 0.62
N GLN A 547 26.13 33.90 0.22
CA GLN A 547 25.29 34.26 -0.93
C GLN A 547 25.72 33.50 -2.18
N GLN A 548 27.01 33.53 -2.56
CA GLN A 548 27.55 32.80 -3.71
C GLN A 548 27.30 31.29 -3.64
N ALA A 549 27.41 30.70 -2.44
CA ALA A 549 27.10 29.28 -2.25
C ALA A 549 25.61 28.97 -2.52
N ILE A 550 24.70 29.84 -2.07
CA ILE A 550 23.26 29.69 -2.34
C ILE A 550 22.96 29.90 -3.83
N ILE A 551 23.59 30.88 -4.48
CA ILE A 551 23.46 31.11 -5.93
C ILE A 551 23.85 29.85 -6.72
N ALA A 552 24.95 29.18 -6.33
CA ALA A 552 25.38 27.95 -6.99
C ALA A 552 24.30 26.85 -6.89
N VAL A 553 23.69 26.67 -5.72
CA VAL A 553 22.58 25.71 -5.52
C VAL A 553 21.37 26.07 -6.38
N VAL A 554 20.98 27.35 -6.41
CA VAL A 554 19.86 27.84 -7.23
C VAL A 554 20.12 27.57 -8.72
N VAL A 555 21.32 27.84 -9.21
CA VAL A 555 21.69 27.57 -10.62
C VAL A 555 21.64 26.08 -10.94
N ASP A 556 22.17 25.23 -10.05
CA ASP A 556 22.13 23.78 -10.23
C ASP A 556 20.69 23.23 -10.25
N TRP A 557 19.81 23.76 -9.39
CA TRP A 557 18.40 23.37 -9.35
C TRP A 557 17.61 23.89 -10.55
N ARG A 558 17.90 25.10 -11.05
CA ARG A 558 17.31 25.59 -12.29
C ARG A 558 17.76 24.75 -13.50
N ARG A 559 18.98 24.21 -13.52
CA ARG A 559 19.43 23.23 -14.54
C ARG A 559 18.70 21.90 -14.40
N LEU A 560 18.50 21.44 -13.17
CA LEU A 560 17.74 20.23 -12.88
C LEU A 560 16.28 20.38 -13.34
N GLU A 561 15.65 21.53 -13.10
CA GLU A 561 14.32 21.90 -13.59
C GLU A 561 14.24 21.83 -15.12
N LEU A 562 15.19 22.40 -15.87
CA LEU A 562 15.21 22.27 -17.32
C LEU A 562 15.31 20.81 -17.79
N SER A 563 16.07 19.99 -17.06
CA SER A 563 16.24 18.59 -17.41
C SER A 563 14.97 17.76 -17.17
N SER A 564 14.12 18.16 -16.21
CA SER A 564 12.87 17.46 -15.90
C SER A 564 11.75 17.77 -16.90
N TRP A 565 11.80 18.89 -17.62
CA TRP A 565 10.80 19.24 -18.63
C TRP A 565 10.64 18.22 -19.76
N GLN A 566 11.70 17.46 -20.06
CA GLN A 566 11.64 16.38 -21.05
C GLN A 566 10.71 15.24 -20.60
N GLY A 567 10.60 15.00 -19.29
CA GLY A 567 9.75 13.97 -18.70
C GLY A 567 8.33 14.42 -18.39
N LEU A 568 8.00 15.71 -18.61
CA LEU A 568 6.70 16.25 -18.23
C LEU A 568 5.57 15.71 -19.10
N LEU A 569 5.78 15.51 -20.40
CA LEU A 569 4.78 14.83 -21.24
C LEU A 569 4.55 13.38 -20.80
N ASP A 570 5.58 12.70 -20.28
CA ASP A 570 5.44 11.35 -19.74
C ASP A 570 4.66 11.34 -18.42
N SER A 571 4.88 12.30 -17.52
CA SER A 571 4.10 12.41 -16.28
C SER A 571 2.63 12.70 -16.58
N GLN A 572 2.33 13.61 -17.52
CA GLN A 572 0.97 13.90 -17.96
C GLN A 572 0.31 12.70 -18.67
N ALA A 573 1.05 11.95 -19.50
CA ALA A 573 0.53 10.74 -20.13
C ALA A 573 0.18 9.66 -19.09
N ARG A 574 1.06 9.43 -18.10
CA ARG A 574 0.82 8.47 -17.01
C ARG A 574 -0.34 8.89 -16.12
N ALA A 575 -0.46 10.17 -15.78
CA ALA A 575 -1.59 10.68 -15.00
C ALA A 575 -2.92 10.50 -15.74
N PHE A 576 -2.93 10.76 -17.06
CA PHE A 576 -4.11 10.55 -17.89
C PHE A 576 -4.46 9.06 -18.05
N GLU A 577 -3.45 8.20 -18.19
CA GLU A 577 -3.61 6.75 -18.22
C GLU A 577 -4.14 6.21 -16.89
N ALA A 578 -3.67 6.73 -15.75
CA ALA A 578 -4.08 6.28 -14.42
C ALA A 578 -5.60 6.35 -14.18
N GLY A 579 -6.31 7.27 -14.84
CA GLY A 579 -7.78 7.34 -14.80
C GLY A 579 -8.50 6.09 -15.34
N ILE A 580 -7.79 5.14 -15.95
CA ILE A 580 -8.34 3.83 -16.33
C ILE A 580 -8.68 2.96 -15.12
N SER A 581 -8.01 3.13 -13.98
CA SER A 581 -8.19 2.27 -12.81
C SER A 581 -9.62 2.27 -12.29
N ASP A 582 -10.32 3.39 -12.43
CA ASP A 582 -11.72 3.55 -12.00
C ASP A 582 -12.69 2.70 -12.83
N TRP A 583 -12.32 2.35 -14.07
CA TRP A 583 -13.11 1.46 -14.92
C TRP A 583 -13.00 -0.01 -14.53
N TRP A 584 -12.00 -0.38 -13.73
CA TRP A 584 -11.80 -1.77 -13.30
C TRP A 584 -13.03 -2.32 -12.57
N PHE A 585 -13.56 -1.58 -11.58
CA PHE A 585 -14.74 -2.00 -10.82
C PHE A 585 -15.98 -2.13 -11.70
N ARG A 586 -16.19 -1.17 -12.62
CA ARG A 586 -17.32 -1.17 -13.55
C ARG A 586 -17.26 -2.37 -14.49
N LEU A 587 -16.09 -2.66 -15.05
CA LEU A 587 -15.93 -3.81 -15.95
C LEU A 587 -16.06 -5.13 -15.20
N TYR A 588 -15.48 -5.24 -14.00
CA TYR A 588 -15.62 -6.45 -13.16
C TYR A 588 -17.08 -6.72 -12.80
N ASP A 589 -17.81 -5.70 -12.33
CA ASP A 589 -19.22 -5.82 -11.94
C ASP A 589 -20.11 -6.20 -13.14
N THR A 590 -19.92 -5.53 -14.27
CA THR A 590 -20.74 -5.72 -15.48
C THR A 590 -20.43 -6.98 -16.28
N SER A 591 -19.20 -7.53 -16.20
CA SER A 591 -18.82 -8.71 -17.00
C SER A 591 -18.73 -10.00 -16.20
N ILE A 592 -18.09 -9.98 -15.02
CA ILE A 592 -17.80 -11.20 -14.23
C ILE A 592 -18.85 -11.39 -13.15
N ARG A 593 -19.01 -10.43 -12.23
CA ARG A 593 -19.93 -10.57 -11.11
C ARG A 593 -21.38 -10.67 -11.55
N GLY A 594 -21.79 -9.88 -12.55
CA GLY A 594 -23.13 -9.91 -13.12
C GLY A 594 -23.52 -11.30 -13.63
N VAL A 595 -22.62 -11.99 -14.35
CA VAL A 595 -22.91 -13.34 -14.87
C VAL A 595 -22.87 -14.39 -13.76
N LEU A 596 -21.98 -14.24 -12.76
CA LEU A 596 -21.89 -15.17 -11.63
C LEU A 596 -23.18 -15.19 -10.80
N LYS A 597 -23.75 -14.02 -10.50
CA LYS A 597 -25.03 -13.92 -9.80
C LYS A 597 -26.19 -14.56 -10.57
N LEU A 598 -26.27 -14.29 -11.87
CA LEU A 598 -27.29 -14.90 -12.73
C LEU A 598 -27.17 -16.43 -12.78
N ALA A 599 -25.94 -16.96 -12.72
CA ALA A 599 -25.70 -18.38 -12.67
C ALA A 599 -26.10 -19.02 -11.32
N GLU A 600 -26.07 -18.25 -10.23
CA GLU A 600 -26.50 -18.68 -8.88
C GLU A 600 -28.02 -18.62 -8.68
N ASP A 601 -28.69 -17.58 -9.19
CA ASP A 601 -30.12 -17.31 -8.96
C ASP A 601 -31.08 -18.10 -9.90
N GLY A 602 -30.57 -18.77 -10.94
CA GLY A 602 -31.41 -19.41 -11.96
C GLY A 602 -32.02 -20.76 -11.53
N ALA A 603 -33.36 -20.82 -11.43
CA ALA A 603 -34.13 -22.06 -11.42
C ALA A 603 -34.29 -22.62 -12.86
N ASP A 604 -34.16 -23.95 -13.00
CA ASP A 604 -34.13 -24.74 -14.24
C ASP A 604 -33.00 -24.40 -15.26
N ASP A 605 -32.38 -25.44 -15.84
CA ASP A 605 -31.21 -25.30 -16.73
C ASP A 605 -31.49 -24.51 -18.02
N THR A 606 -32.70 -24.59 -18.55
CA THR A 606 -33.12 -23.88 -19.77
C THR A 606 -33.30 -22.39 -19.53
N GLY A 607 -34.01 -21.99 -18.46
CA GLY A 607 -34.21 -20.58 -18.10
C GLY A 607 -32.89 -19.85 -17.79
N ARG A 608 -31.94 -20.54 -17.16
CA ARG A 608 -30.60 -20.00 -16.88
C ARG A 608 -29.82 -19.68 -18.16
N SER A 609 -29.83 -20.57 -19.14
CA SER A 609 -29.13 -20.36 -20.41
C SER A 609 -29.67 -19.15 -21.18
N ASP A 610 -30.99 -18.96 -21.17
CA ASP A 610 -31.64 -17.83 -21.84
C ASP A 610 -31.34 -16.49 -21.14
N ALA A 611 -31.36 -16.45 -19.81
CA ALA A 611 -30.98 -15.26 -19.04
C ALA A 611 -29.53 -14.83 -19.28
N ILE A 612 -28.58 -15.78 -19.31
CA ILE A 612 -27.17 -15.51 -19.65
C ILE A 612 -27.07 -14.98 -21.08
N THR A 613 -27.87 -15.53 -22.00
CA THR A 613 -27.88 -15.15 -23.41
C THR A 613 -28.38 -13.71 -23.62
N GLU A 614 -29.42 -13.29 -22.88
CA GLU A 614 -29.90 -11.90 -22.85
C GLU A 614 -28.86 -10.95 -22.22
N PHE A 615 -28.20 -11.39 -21.14
CA PHE A 615 -27.11 -10.63 -20.51
C PHE A 615 -25.97 -10.37 -21.49
N LEU A 616 -25.53 -11.38 -22.25
CA LEU A 616 -24.47 -11.22 -23.25
C LEU A 616 -24.88 -10.32 -24.42
N ASP A 617 -26.15 -10.31 -24.82
CA ASP A 617 -26.67 -9.37 -25.81
C ASP A 617 -26.55 -7.91 -25.36
N LYS A 618 -26.63 -7.65 -24.05
CA LYS A 618 -26.42 -6.31 -23.45
C LYS A 618 -24.94 -6.01 -23.22
N LEU A 619 -24.14 -7.01 -22.87
CA LEU A 619 -22.71 -6.84 -22.58
C LEU A 619 -21.91 -6.44 -23.84
N VAL A 620 -22.16 -7.07 -24.98
CA VAL A 620 -21.39 -6.84 -26.21
C VAL A 620 -21.44 -5.37 -26.68
N PRO A 621 -22.62 -4.71 -26.77
CA PRO A 621 -22.70 -3.28 -27.07
C PRO A 621 -21.96 -2.38 -26.07
N LEU A 622 -22.02 -2.69 -24.77
CA LEU A 622 -21.33 -1.91 -23.73
C LEU A 622 -19.80 -2.00 -23.89
N LEU A 623 -19.27 -3.17 -24.23
CA LEU A 623 -17.84 -3.34 -24.51
C LEU A 623 -17.42 -2.60 -25.79
N ASP A 624 -18.24 -2.66 -26.85
CA ASP A 624 -18.00 -1.89 -28.07
C ASP A 624 -18.01 -0.38 -27.78
N GLU A 625 -18.99 0.12 -27.03
CA GLU A 625 -19.06 1.52 -26.62
C GLU A 625 -17.84 1.93 -25.79
N PHE A 626 -17.39 1.09 -24.85
CA PHE A 626 -16.20 1.33 -24.04
C PHE A 626 -14.93 1.48 -24.89
N MET A 627 -14.78 0.72 -25.97
CA MET A 627 -13.62 0.82 -26.86
C MET A 627 -13.75 1.97 -27.86
N VAL A 628 -14.94 2.18 -28.44
CA VAL A 628 -15.20 3.21 -29.45
C VAL A 628 -15.17 4.62 -28.86
N SER A 629 -15.71 4.80 -27.65
CA SER A 629 -15.68 6.07 -26.91
C SER A 629 -14.32 6.38 -26.27
N SER A 630 -13.30 5.54 -26.51
CA SER A 630 -12.00 5.71 -25.89
C SER A 630 -11.30 6.98 -26.36
N PRO A 631 -10.72 7.76 -25.43
CA PRO A 631 -9.80 8.82 -25.79
C PRO A 631 -8.48 8.20 -26.27
N LEU A 632 -7.81 8.87 -27.21
CA LEU A 632 -6.58 8.40 -27.86
C LEU A 632 -5.50 7.97 -26.85
N GLY A 633 -5.37 8.69 -25.74
CA GLY A 633 -4.38 8.41 -24.68
C GLY A 633 -4.66 7.20 -23.80
N GLN A 634 -5.88 6.64 -23.80
CA GLN A 634 -6.27 5.50 -22.96
C GLN A 634 -6.60 4.24 -23.76
N PHE A 635 -6.61 4.29 -25.10
CA PHE A 635 -7.07 3.17 -25.92
C PHE A 635 -6.35 1.85 -25.62
N VAL A 636 -5.01 1.89 -25.57
CA VAL A 636 -4.18 0.71 -25.28
C VAL A 636 -4.43 0.20 -23.86
N SER A 637 -4.58 1.10 -22.89
CA SER A 637 -4.83 0.74 -21.48
C SER A 637 -6.23 0.17 -21.28
N ARG A 638 -7.24 0.66 -22.01
CA ARG A 638 -8.59 0.05 -22.07
C ARG A 638 -8.53 -1.35 -22.68
N LEU A 639 -7.80 -1.52 -23.77
CA LEU A 639 -7.59 -2.82 -24.40
C LEU A 639 -6.95 -3.82 -23.43
N ARG A 640 -5.88 -3.41 -22.74
CA ARG A 640 -5.21 -4.21 -21.69
C ARG A 640 -6.13 -4.54 -20.52
N LEU A 641 -7.05 -3.65 -20.13
CA LEU A 641 -8.02 -3.95 -19.08
C LEU A 641 -9.01 -5.04 -19.54
N VAL A 642 -9.49 -5.00 -20.78
CA VAL A 642 -10.34 -6.07 -21.34
C VAL A 642 -9.56 -7.38 -21.42
N ASP A 643 -8.29 -7.33 -21.82
CA ASP A 643 -7.43 -8.51 -21.95
C ASP A 643 -7.07 -9.13 -20.59
N SER A 644 -6.79 -8.34 -19.56
CA SER A 644 -6.56 -8.88 -18.22
C SER A 644 -7.82 -9.54 -17.65
N MET A 645 -8.98 -8.95 -17.95
CA MET A 645 -10.27 -9.46 -17.50
C MET A 645 -10.64 -10.78 -18.20
N GLN A 646 -10.31 -10.96 -19.49
CA GLN A 646 -10.57 -12.23 -20.17
C GLN A 646 -9.71 -13.37 -19.64
N ILE A 647 -8.44 -13.12 -19.28
CA ILE A 647 -7.55 -14.13 -18.70
C ILE A 647 -8.03 -14.52 -17.30
N TYR A 648 -8.43 -13.54 -16.49
CA TYR A 648 -9.01 -13.80 -15.19
C TYR A 648 -10.30 -14.63 -15.31
N ALA A 649 -11.19 -14.28 -16.25
CA ALA A 649 -12.43 -15.02 -16.50
C ALA A 649 -12.16 -16.48 -16.92
N ASP A 650 -11.18 -16.73 -17.81
CA ASP A 650 -10.81 -18.10 -18.22
C ASP A 650 -10.30 -18.94 -17.04
N LYS A 651 -9.33 -18.39 -16.29
CA LYS A 651 -8.74 -19.08 -15.13
C LYS A 651 -9.80 -19.39 -14.07
N LEU A 652 -10.64 -18.41 -13.74
CA LEU A 652 -11.72 -18.60 -12.77
C LEU A 652 -12.75 -19.63 -13.27
N ALA A 653 -13.09 -19.61 -14.56
CA ALA A 653 -14.03 -20.56 -15.13
C ALA A 653 -13.52 -22.00 -15.09
N ASN A 654 -12.24 -22.21 -15.40
CA ASN A 654 -11.59 -23.52 -15.33
C ASN A 654 -11.50 -24.03 -13.89
N TYR A 655 -11.40 -23.14 -12.90
CA TYR A 655 -11.41 -23.48 -11.48
C TYR A 655 -12.82 -23.88 -10.97
N LEU A 656 -13.87 -23.15 -11.36
CA LEU A 656 -15.22 -23.33 -10.80
C LEU A 656 -15.93 -24.61 -11.28
N GLY A 657 -15.66 -25.09 -12.50
CA GLY A 657 -16.09 -26.41 -13.02
C GLY A 657 -17.61 -26.69 -13.06
N ASP A 658 -18.44 -25.77 -12.57
CA ASP A 658 -19.88 -25.86 -12.38
C ASP A 658 -20.65 -24.99 -13.41
N ALA A 659 -21.93 -24.75 -13.18
CA ALA A 659 -22.75 -23.87 -14.01
C ALA A 659 -22.18 -22.44 -14.12
N ARG A 660 -21.52 -21.95 -13.05
CA ARG A 660 -20.85 -20.63 -13.03
C ARG A 660 -19.62 -20.64 -13.92
N GLY A 661 -18.84 -21.73 -13.88
CA GLY A 661 -17.72 -21.95 -14.79
C GLY A 661 -18.15 -21.92 -16.26
N SER A 662 -19.23 -22.62 -16.62
CA SER A 662 -19.78 -22.60 -17.99
C SER A 662 -20.23 -21.21 -18.44
N ALA A 663 -20.90 -20.46 -17.55
CA ALA A 663 -21.34 -19.10 -17.83
C ALA A 663 -20.15 -18.14 -18.02
N LEU A 664 -19.12 -18.23 -17.16
CA LEU A 664 -17.89 -17.46 -17.30
C LEU A 664 -17.10 -17.82 -18.57
N GLN A 665 -17.10 -19.09 -19.00
CA GLN A 665 -16.46 -19.47 -20.26
C GLN A 665 -17.09 -18.75 -21.46
N ARG A 666 -18.41 -18.48 -21.44
CA ARG A 666 -19.05 -17.67 -22.48
C ARG A 666 -18.59 -16.21 -22.42
N VAL A 667 -18.49 -15.62 -21.22
CA VAL A 667 -17.97 -14.27 -21.01
C VAL A 667 -16.51 -14.15 -21.44
N HIS A 668 -15.66 -15.12 -21.10
CA HIS A 668 -14.27 -15.19 -21.53
C HIS A 668 -14.16 -15.12 -23.07
N LYS A 669 -14.94 -15.92 -23.81
CA LYS A 669 -14.97 -15.88 -25.28
C LYS A 669 -15.32 -14.48 -25.78
N VAL A 670 -16.36 -13.86 -25.21
CA VAL A 670 -16.80 -12.51 -25.58
C VAL A 670 -15.70 -11.48 -25.34
N LEU A 671 -15.09 -11.46 -24.15
CA LEU A 671 -14.02 -10.52 -23.81
C LEU A 671 -12.77 -10.74 -24.70
N SER A 672 -12.32 -12.00 -24.86
CA SER A 672 -11.17 -12.35 -25.71
C SER A 672 -11.38 -11.93 -27.16
N ASN A 673 -12.52 -12.28 -27.76
CA ASN A 673 -12.79 -11.93 -29.16
C ASN A 673 -13.05 -10.42 -29.34
N THR A 674 -13.46 -9.72 -28.28
CA THR A 674 -13.56 -8.26 -28.28
C THR A 674 -12.17 -7.62 -28.26
N ALA A 675 -11.30 -8.05 -27.33
CA ALA A 675 -9.92 -7.58 -27.25
C ALA A 675 -9.19 -7.78 -28.59
N LYS A 676 -9.19 -9.00 -29.13
CA LYS A 676 -8.53 -9.33 -30.41
C LYS A 676 -9.05 -8.53 -31.61
N TYR A 677 -10.33 -8.18 -31.60
CA TYR A 677 -10.88 -7.35 -32.66
C TYR A 677 -10.43 -5.90 -32.58
N TYR A 678 -10.27 -5.33 -31.39
CA TYR A 678 -9.79 -3.95 -31.26
C TYR A 678 -8.26 -3.86 -31.31
N ASP A 679 -7.55 -4.95 -31.01
CA ASP A 679 -6.10 -5.10 -31.15
C ASP A 679 -5.59 -4.76 -32.56
N GLN A 680 -6.36 -5.10 -33.61
CA GLN A 680 -6.02 -4.76 -35.00
C GLN A 680 -5.85 -3.25 -35.26
N PHE A 681 -6.36 -2.39 -34.37
CA PHE A 681 -6.24 -0.94 -34.49
C PHE A 681 -5.12 -0.35 -33.62
N GLU A 682 -4.53 -1.11 -32.69
CA GLU A 682 -3.53 -0.64 -31.73
C GLU A 682 -2.34 0.05 -32.41
N VAL A 683 -1.79 -0.59 -33.46
CA VAL A 683 -0.63 -0.08 -34.20
C VAL A 683 -0.91 1.31 -34.76
N LYS A 684 -2.06 1.49 -35.43
CA LYS A 684 -2.44 2.77 -36.05
C LYS A 684 -2.70 3.86 -35.00
N VAL A 685 -3.36 3.52 -33.91
CA VAL A 685 -3.65 4.43 -32.79
C VAL A 685 -2.34 4.90 -32.14
N THR A 686 -1.44 3.97 -31.85
CA THR A 686 -0.12 4.24 -31.25
C THR A 686 0.76 5.06 -32.18
N GLU A 687 0.75 4.77 -33.49
CA GLU A 687 1.46 5.58 -34.47
C GLU A 687 0.94 7.02 -34.53
N SER A 688 -0.38 7.20 -34.57
CA SER A 688 -1.00 8.54 -34.59
C SER A 688 -0.59 9.35 -33.36
N LEU A 689 -0.72 8.74 -32.16
CA LEU A 689 -0.31 9.35 -30.90
C LEU A 689 1.17 9.72 -30.90
N SER A 690 2.04 8.80 -31.32
CA SER A 690 3.50 9.03 -31.34
C SER A 690 3.91 10.13 -32.33
N LYS A 691 3.26 10.20 -33.51
CA LYS A 691 3.52 11.22 -34.54
C LYS A 691 3.15 12.61 -34.03
N GLN A 692 1.97 12.76 -33.42
CA GLN A 692 1.53 14.04 -32.87
C GLN A 692 2.35 14.44 -31.63
N ARG A 693 2.69 13.50 -30.75
CA ARG A 693 3.55 13.72 -29.57
C ARG A 693 4.94 14.23 -29.94
N LYS A 694 5.57 13.68 -31.00
CA LYS A 694 6.91 14.11 -31.46
C LYS A 694 6.98 15.59 -31.86
N VAL A 695 5.88 16.17 -32.33
CA VAL A 695 5.81 17.61 -32.65
C VAL A 695 5.93 18.44 -31.37
N LEU A 696 5.18 18.09 -30.33
CA LEU A 696 5.22 18.79 -29.04
C LEU A 696 6.56 18.58 -28.32
N GLU A 697 7.16 17.39 -28.40
CA GLU A 697 8.52 17.15 -27.88
C GLU A 697 9.59 17.98 -28.58
N LYS A 698 9.40 18.28 -29.86
CA LYS A 698 10.28 19.20 -30.59
C LYS A 698 10.15 20.62 -30.04
N ASP A 699 8.92 21.11 -29.83
CA ASP A 699 8.67 22.43 -29.25
C ASP A 699 9.31 22.57 -27.86
N ILE A 700 9.16 21.57 -26.98
CA ILE A 700 9.80 21.56 -25.66
C ILE A 700 11.33 21.60 -25.78
N ARG A 701 11.92 20.81 -26.68
CA ARG A 701 13.39 20.83 -26.90
C ARG A 701 13.88 22.17 -27.40
N ASP A 702 13.11 22.84 -28.26
CA ASP A 702 13.47 24.15 -28.77
C ASP A 702 13.36 25.23 -27.68
N PHE A 703 12.38 25.14 -26.76
CA PHE A 703 12.34 25.98 -25.54
C PHE A 703 13.54 25.74 -24.61
N ILE A 704 13.94 24.48 -24.40
CA ILE A 704 15.13 24.15 -23.59
C ILE A 704 16.40 24.73 -24.22
N LYS A 705 16.54 24.71 -25.55
CA LYS A 705 17.70 25.30 -26.26
C LYS A 705 17.72 26.83 -26.19
N LEU A 706 16.55 27.47 -26.15
CA LEU A 706 16.43 28.92 -26.03
C LEU A 706 16.81 29.42 -24.63
N ALA A 707 16.71 28.56 -23.61
CA ALA A 707 17.19 28.84 -22.26
C ALA A 707 18.74 28.89 -22.23
N SER A 708 19.30 30.06 -22.59
CA SER A 708 20.74 30.34 -22.60
C SER A 708 21.22 30.86 -21.24
N TRP A 709 22.21 30.18 -20.66
CA TRP A 709 22.76 30.45 -19.31
C TRP A 709 23.90 31.46 -19.26
N LYS A 710 23.93 32.41 -20.20
CA LYS A 710 25.04 33.38 -20.27
C LYS A 710 25.01 34.40 -19.13
N ASP A 711 23.84 34.65 -18.54
CA ASP A 711 23.69 35.60 -17.44
C ASP A 711 23.38 34.85 -16.12
N VAL A 712 24.28 34.96 -15.14
CA VAL A 712 24.15 34.38 -13.78
C VAL A 712 23.17 35.21 -12.91
N ASN A 713 22.51 36.22 -13.48
CA ASN A 713 21.57 37.07 -12.74
C ASN A 713 20.30 36.27 -12.38
N ILE A 714 20.11 36.04 -11.08
CA ILE A 714 19.02 35.23 -10.51
C ILE A 714 17.65 35.78 -10.87
N HIS A 715 17.47 37.11 -10.83
CA HIS A 715 16.20 37.73 -11.20
C HIS A 715 15.87 37.53 -12.68
N ALA A 716 16.88 37.60 -13.55
CA ALA A 716 16.71 37.32 -14.98
C ALA A 716 16.38 35.83 -15.22
N LEU A 717 17.01 34.92 -14.48
CA LEU A 717 16.73 33.48 -14.53
C LEU A 717 15.30 33.17 -14.08
N LYS A 718 14.83 33.78 -12.98
CA LYS A 718 13.44 33.63 -12.48
C LYS A 718 12.42 34.11 -13.50
N GLN A 719 12.58 35.31 -14.06
CA GLN A 719 11.67 35.85 -15.08
C GLN A 719 11.67 35.02 -16.37
N SER A 720 12.85 34.55 -16.81
CA SER A 720 12.96 33.67 -17.96
C SER A 720 12.21 32.35 -17.72
N ALA A 721 12.36 31.75 -16.54
CA ALA A 721 11.69 30.52 -16.15
C ALA A 721 10.16 30.67 -16.15
N GLN A 722 9.63 31.72 -15.50
CA GLN A 722 8.19 32.00 -15.47
C GLN A 722 7.59 32.18 -16.88
N LYS A 723 8.30 32.89 -17.78
CA LYS A 723 7.87 33.04 -19.17
C LYS A 723 7.84 31.69 -19.90
N THR A 724 8.84 30.84 -19.68
CA THR A 724 8.87 29.49 -20.25
C THR A 724 7.82 28.56 -19.65
N HIS A 725 7.48 28.66 -18.36
CA HIS A 725 6.39 27.90 -17.75
C HIS A 725 5.05 28.17 -18.44
N ARG A 726 4.73 29.44 -18.72
CA ARG A 726 3.51 29.80 -19.48
C ARG A 726 3.52 29.25 -20.90
N GLN A 727 4.68 29.15 -21.54
CA GLN A 727 4.80 28.53 -22.87
C GLN A 727 4.66 27.00 -22.80
N LEU A 728 5.30 26.36 -21.83
CA LEU A 728 5.18 24.91 -21.57
C LEU A 728 3.75 24.53 -21.22
N TYR A 729 3.06 25.32 -20.39
CA TYR A 729 1.65 25.12 -20.06
C TYR A 729 0.78 25.05 -21.32
N LYS A 730 0.99 25.94 -22.29
CA LYS A 730 0.28 25.88 -23.58
C LYS A 730 0.57 24.59 -24.36
N VAL A 731 1.81 24.09 -24.32
CA VAL A 731 2.17 22.80 -24.95
C VAL A 731 1.50 21.64 -24.21
N ILE A 732 1.44 21.68 -22.88
CA ILE A 732 0.82 20.65 -22.04
C ILE A 732 -0.69 20.61 -22.24
N ARG A 733 -1.36 21.76 -22.32
CA ARG A 733 -2.80 21.85 -22.63
C ARG A 733 -3.10 21.23 -23.98
N LYS A 734 -2.33 21.58 -25.02
CA LYS A 734 -2.41 20.93 -26.34
C LYS A 734 -2.18 19.42 -26.26
N PHE A 735 -1.27 18.96 -25.41
CA PHE A 735 -1.05 17.53 -25.19
C PHE A 735 -2.24 16.86 -24.49
N ARG A 736 -2.82 17.47 -23.46
CA ARG A 736 -4.04 16.97 -22.79
C ARG A 736 -5.22 16.89 -23.77
N GLU A 737 -5.40 17.90 -24.62
CA GLU A 737 -6.39 17.87 -25.70
C GLU A 737 -6.15 16.74 -26.69
N LEU A 738 -4.89 16.55 -27.11
CA LEU A 738 -4.45 15.44 -27.95
C LEU A 738 -4.79 14.09 -27.31
N LEU A 739 -4.50 13.89 -26.03
CA LEU A 739 -4.83 12.66 -25.31
C LEU A 739 -6.34 12.40 -25.25
N ARG A 740 -7.16 13.46 -25.16
CA ARG A 740 -8.64 13.39 -25.13
C ARG A 740 -9.31 13.24 -26.50
N GLN A 741 -8.55 13.33 -27.60
CA GLN A 741 -9.12 13.15 -28.94
C GLN A 741 -9.84 11.79 -29.06
N PRO A 742 -11.04 11.73 -29.66
CA PRO A 742 -11.77 10.48 -29.81
C PRO A 742 -11.04 9.55 -30.80
N VAL A 743 -10.97 8.25 -30.48
CA VAL A 743 -10.32 7.25 -31.35
C VAL A 743 -11.17 6.85 -32.55
N LEU A 744 -12.50 7.04 -32.49
CA LEU A 744 -13.48 6.59 -33.49
C LEU A 744 -13.08 6.89 -34.96
N PRO A 745 -12.63 8.10 -35.34
CA PRO A 745 -12.24 8.40 -36.73
C PRO A 745 -11.08 7.52 -37.22
N LEU A 746 -10.19 7.09 -36.32
CA LEU A 746 -9.06 6.22 -36.66
C LEU A 746 -9.52 4.78 -36.92
N LEU A 747 -10.54 4.31 -36.20
CA LEU A 747 -11.14 2.99 -36.35
C LEU A 747 -11.89 2.86 -37.69
N GLU A 748 -12.67 3.88 -38.06
CA GLU A 748 -13.41 3.94 -39.33
C GLU A 748 -12.47 4.07 -40.55
N SER A 749 -11.41 4.86 -40.41
CA SER A 749 -10.40 4.99 -41.46
C SER A 749 -9.58 3.71 -41.64
N ALA A 750 -9.41 2.88 -40.59
CA ALA A 750 -8.62 1.65 -40.67
C ALA A 750 -9.33 0.54 -41.47
N THR A 751 -10.66 0.54 -41.45
CA THR A 751 -11.49 -0.36 -42.26
C THR A 751 -11.56 0.07 -43.73
N SER A 752 -11.16 1.30 -44.07
CA SER A 752 -11.13 1.79 -45.45
C SER A 752 -9.76 1.60 -46.14
N ARG A 753 -9.74 0.71 -47.14
CA ARG A 753 -8.81 0.60 -48.29
C ARG A 753 -7.30 0.35 -48.08
N THR A 754 -6.70 0.58 -46.91
CA THR A 754 -5.21 0.55 -46.78
C THR A 754 -4.58 -0.67 -46.09
N ALA A 755 -5.33 -1.65 -45.59
CA ALA A 755 -4.74 -2.76 -44.81
C ALA A 755 -4.28 -3.98 -45.64
N VAL A 756 -4.57 -4.04 -46.94
CA VAL A 756 -4.22 -5.22 -47.78
C VAL A 756 -2.75 -5.18 -48.26
N ALA A 757 -2.04 -4.06 -48.08
CA ALA A 757 -0.71 -3.88 -48.67
C ALA A 757 0.42 -3.51 -47.69
N SER A 758 0.14 -3.14 -46.44
CA SER A 758 1.15 -2.53 -45.56
C SER A 758 1.48 -3.29 -44.26
N SER A 759 0.73 -4.32 -43.88
CA SER A 759 1.19 -5.29 -42.89
C SER A 759 1.85 -6.47 -43.58
N GLY A 760 3.02 -6.21 -44.16
CA GLY A 760 4.07 -7.22 -44.20
C GLY A 760 4.57 -7.44 -42.78
N GLU A 761 3.69 -7.89 -41.88
CA GLU A 761 4.19 -8.62 -40.74
C GLU A 761 4.86 -9.86 -41.33
N ASN A 762 6.10 -10.09 -40.91
CA ASN A 762 6.83 -11.32 -41.18
C ASN A 762 6.06 -12.45 -40.48
N PHE A 763 4.88 -12.83 -40.98
CA PHE A 763 4.34 -14.14 -40.77
C PHE A 763 5.48 -15.05 -41.23
N GLY A 764 6.08 -15.76 -40.26
CA GLY A 764 7.15 -16.70 -40.56
C GLY A 764 6.74 -17.58 -41.74
N PRO A 765 7.70 -18.16 -42.48
CA PRO A 765 7.39 -19.01 -43.63
C PRO A 765 6.26 -19.95 -43.22
N SER A 766 5.18 -20.01 -44.03
CA SER A 766 4.01 -20.84 -43.78
C SER A 766 4.55 -22.20 -43.34
N ALA A 767 4.42 -22.50 -42.05
CA ALA A 767 5.18 -23.60 -41.47
C ALA A 767 4.64 -24.86 -42.11
N THR A 768 5.33 -25.35 -43.14
CA THR A 768 5.14 -26.71 -43.61
C THR A 768 5.28 -27.57 -42.39
N LEU A 769 4.33 -28.47 -42.14
CA LEU A 769 4.45 -29.52 -41.12
C LEU A 769 5.75 -30.27 -41.39
N GLN A 770 6.85 -29.78 -40.82
CA GLN A 770 8.16 -30.39 -40.89
C GLN A 770 8.26 -31.25 -39.65
N ALA A 771 8.54 -32.53 -39.84
CA ALA A 771 8.94 -33.41 -38.77
C ALA A 771 10.32 -32.94 -38.26
N THR A 772 10.32 -31.93 -37.40
CA THR A 772 11.56 -31.40 -36.81
C THR A 772 11.97 -32.32 -35.68
N TYR A 773 12.85 -33.28 -35.94
CA TYR A 773 13.65 -33.92 -34.89
C TYR A 773 15.14 -33.79 -35.23
N PRO A 774 15.82 -32.72 -34.80
CA PRO A 774 17.28 -32.70 -34.73
C PRO A 774 17.76 -33.28 -33.39
N LEU A 775 17.02 -34.25 -32.83
CA LEU A 775 17.40 -34.98 -31.62
C LEU A 775 17.79 -36.41 -32.00
N PRO A 776 18.79 -37.02 -31.33
CA PRO A 776 19.06 -38.45 -31.46
C PRO A 776 17.76 -39.22 -31.20
N GLY A 777 17.45 -40.21 -32.04
CA GLY A 777 16.21 -40.99 -31.93
C GLY A 777 15.97 -41.49 -30.49
N PRO A 778 14.72 -41.49 -30.01
CA PRO A 778 14.41 -41.84 -28.62
C PRO A 778 14.94 -43.24 -28.29
N ILE A 779 15.67 -43.37 -27.18
CA ILE A 779 16.12 -44.65 -26.66
C ILE A 779 14.99 -45.21 -25.80
N PHE A 780 14.42 -46.33 -26.23
CA PHE A 780 13.33 -46.98 -25.50
C PHE A 780 13.89 -47.98 -24.47
N PRO A 781 13.37 -47.99 -23.23
CA PRO A 781 13.75 -49.00 -22.24
C PRO A 781 13.29 -50.40 -22.68
N VAL A 782 14.08 -51.42 -22.35
CA VAL A 782 13.74 -52.83 -22.63
C VAL A 782 12.64 -53.28 -21.65
N VAL A 783 11.38 -53.30 -22.10
CA VAL A 783 10.25 -53.79 -21.32
C VAL A 783 10.25 -55.33 -21.38
N SER A 784 10.51 -56.00 -20.24
CA SER A 784 10.57 -57.47 -20.13
C SER A 784 9.27 -58.12 -19.62
N ASP A 785 8.22 -57.33 -19.39
CA ASP A 785 6.97 -57.81 -18.81
C ASP A 785 6.06 -58.43 -19.90
N ALA A 786 6.00 -59.77 -19.93
CA ALA A 786 5.25 -60.53 -20.92
C ALA A 786 3.72 -60.38 -20.82
N SER A 787 3.22 -59.73 -19.75
CA SER A 787 1.80 -59.48 -19.50
C SER A 787 1.22 -58.32 -20.33
N GLN A 788 2.06 -57.43 -20.88
CA GLN A 788 1.60 -56.27 -21.64
C GLN A 788 1.27 -56.59 -23.11
N PRO A 789 0.36 -55.84 -23.76
CA PRO A 789 0.09 -55.96 -25.18
C PRO A 789 1.35 -55.86 -26.07
N ALA A 790 1.39 -56.62 -27.17
CA ALA A 790 2.56 -56.73 -28.05
C ALA A 790 3.10 -55.40 -28.63
N HIS A 791 2.25 -54.36 -28.74
CA HIS A 791 2.66 -53.03 -29.21
C HIS A 791 3.41 -52.22 -28.14
N LEU A 792 3.22 -52.52 -26.84
CA LEU A 792 3.96 -51.94 -25.71
C LEU A 792 5.24 -52.74 -25.38
N GLN A 793 5.31 -54.01 -25.78
CA GLN A 793 6.56 -54.78 -25.70
C GLN A 793 7.56 -54.36 -26.79
N LYS A 794 7.06 -53.90 -27.95
CA LYS A 794 7.87 -53.52 -29.12
C LYS A 794 7.76 -52.04 -29.44
N ILE A 795 7.91 -51.18 -28.42
CA ILE A 795 7.73 -49.73 -28.54
C ILE A 795 8.56 -49.13 -29.67
N ASP A 796 9.80 -49.56 -29.87
CA ASP A 796 10.64 -49.09 -30.98
C ASP A 796 9.98 -49.31 -32.35
N ARG A 797 9.45 -50.52 -32.60
CA ARG A 797 8.77 -50.84 -33.85
C ARG A 797 7.44 -50.08 -33.97
N THR A 798 6.71 -49.96 -32.88
CA THR A 798 5.44 -49.22 -32.83
C THR A 798 5.67 -47.75 -33.12
N PHE A 799 6.68 -47.13 -32.52
CA PHE A 799 7.10 -45.75 -32.78
C PHE A 799 7.48 -45.55 -34.24
N ARG A 800 8.33 -46.42 -34.83
CA ARG A 800 8.69 -46.33 -36.26
C ARG A 800 7.47 -46.45 -37.18
N ASN A 801 6.53 -47.33 -36.85
CA ASN A 801 5.29 -47.46 -37.63
C ASN A 801 4.43 -46.19 -37.53
N PHE A 802 4.34 -45.59 -36.34
CA PHE A 802 3.63 -44.31 -36.17
C PHE A 802 4.34 -43.16 -36.86
N ASP A 803 5.66 -43.05 -36.71
CA ASP A 803 6.49 -42.04 -37.35
C ASP A 803 6.39 -42.12 -38.88
N THR A 804 6.49 -43.33 -39.45
CA THR A 804 6.27 -43.52 -40.90
C THR A 804 4.85 -43.19 -41.33
N LEU A 805 3.83 -43.50 -40.52
CA LEU A 805 2.45 -43.12 -40.82
C LEU A 805 2.27 -41.59 -40.78
N VAL A 806 2.83 -40.92 -39.77
CA VAL A 806 2.73 -39.47 -39.61
C VAL A 806 3.52 -38.76 -40.71
N CYS A 807 4.80 -39.09 -40.88
CA CYS A 807 5.70 -38.42 -41.81
C CYS A 807 5.39 -38.73 -43.28
N ASN A 808 5.10 -39.99 -43.63
CA ASN A 808 4.96 -40.37 -45.04
C ASN A 808 3.52 -40.41 -45.54
N ARG A 809 2.51 -40.53 -44.65
CA ARG A 809 1.10 -40.56 -45.05
C ARG A 809 0.35 -39.31 -44.63
N LEU A 810 0.34 -38.96 -43.36
CA LEU A 810 -0.47 -37.85 -42.87
C LEU A 810 0.07 -36.49 -43.31
N ILE A 811 1.36 -36.21 -43.08
CA ILE A 811 1.98 -34.95 -43.51
C ILE A 811 1.89 -34.81 -45.03
N SER A 812 2.22 -35.86 -45.79
CA SER A 812 2.10 -35.83 -47.25
C SER A 812 0.66 -35.66 -47.73
N PHE A 813 -0.33 -36.25 -47.07
CA PHE A 813 -1.74 -36.05 -47.39
C PHE A 813 -2.19 -34.61 -47.14
N VAL A 814 -1.80 -34.03 -46.00
CA VAL A 814 -2.13 -32.64 -45.64
C VAL A 814 -1.46 -31.66 -46.61
N GLN A 815 -0.17 -31.87 -46.92
CA GLN A 815 0.55 -31.05 -47.90
C GLN A 815 -0.01 -31.17 -49.32
N ALA A 816 -0.47 -32.37 -49.72
CA ALA A 816 -1.09 -32.57 -51.03
C ALA A 816 -2.47 -31.88 -51.17
N HIS A 817 -3.14 -31.58 -50.06
CA HIS A 817 -4.44 -30.89 -50.02
C HIS A 817 -4.32 -29.48 -49.43
N ASP A 818 -3.16 -28.85 -49.53
CA ASP A 818 -2.97 -27.48 -49.03
C ASP A 818 -3.87 -26.48 -49.79
N ALA A 819 -4.29 -25.43 -49.09
CA ALA A 819 -5.28 -24.46 -49.55
C ALA A 819 -4.73 -23.44 -50.58
N HIS A 820 -3.64 -23.77 -51.29
CA HIS A 820 -2.97 -22.86 -52.23
C HIS A 820 -3.94 -22.30 -53.27
N THR A 821 -4.88 -23.11 -53.79
CA THR A 821 -5.86 -22.65 -54.79
C THR A 821 -6.77 -21.53 -54.30
N ALA A 822 -7.09 -21.48 -53.00
CA ALA A 822 -7.88 -20.40 -52.42
C ALA A 822 -7.05 -19.12 -52.22
N GLY A 823 -5.77 -19.30 -51.86
CA GLY A 823 -4.78 -18.21 -51.79
C GLY A 823 -4.54 -17.58 -53.17
N ASP A 824 -4.27 -18.40 -54.19
CA ASP A 824 -4.06 -17.98 -55.57
C ASP A 824 -5.27 -17.21 -56.10
N LEU A 825 -6.49 -17.70 -55.86
CA LEU A 825 -7.71 -17.01 -56.25
C LEU A 825 -7.83 -15.64 -55.56
N ALA A 826 -7.47 -15.53 -54.27
CA ALA A 826 -7.50 -14.26 -53.56
C ALA A 826 -6.44 -13.28 -54.10
N GLU A 827 -5.23 -13.76 -54.40
CA GLU A 827 -4.17 -12.96 -55.02
C GLU A 827 -4.54 -12.49 -56.42
N ASP A 828 -5.17 -13.34 -57.24
CA ASP A 828 -5.74 -13.00 -58.54
C ASP A 828 -6.82 -11.93 -58.41
N ILE A 829 -7.75 -12.06 -57.45
CA ILE A 829 -8.78 -11.04 -57.19
C ILE A 829 -8.14 -9.69 -56.83
N ILE A 830 -7.14 -9.70 -55.95
CA ILE A 830 -6.45 -8.48 -55.51
C ILE A 830 -5.66 -7.85 -56.66
N SER A 831 -4.90 -8.64 -57.42
CA SER A 831 -4.06 -8.16 -58.52
C SER A 831 -4.91 -7.62 -59.68
N VAL A 832 -5.99 -8.32 -60.07
CA VAL A 832 -6.94 -7.86 -61.09
C VAL A 832 -7.64 -6.59 -60.64
N SER A 833 -8.10 -6.51 -59.39
CA SER A 833 -8.73 -5.30 -58.84
C SER A 833 -7.80 -4.09 -58.88
N LYS A 834 -6.55 -4.23 -58.38
CA LYS A 834 -5.53 -3.17 -58.42
C LYS A 834 -5.17 -2.77 -59.86
N SER A 835 -5.04 -3.74 -60.75
CA SER A 835 -4.75 -3.47 -62.17
C SER A 835 -5.86 -2.64 -62.82
N LEU A 836 -7.13 -2.93 -62.55
CA LEU A 836 -8.28 -2.21 -63.09
C LEU A 836 -8.48 -0.84 -62.44
N GLU A 837 -8.08 -0.66 -61.18
CA GLU A 837 -8.09 0.62 -60.48
C GLU A 837 -6.98 1.56 -60.98
N SER A 838 -5.78 1.04 -61.21
CA SER A 838 -4.62 1.82 -61.68
C SER A 838 -4.74 2.38 -63.10
N VAL A 839 -5.69 1.88 -63.91
CA VAL A 839 -5.96 2.39 -65.25
C VAL A 839 -6.63 3.76 -65.16
N THR A 840 -5.81 4.81 -65.23
CA THR A 840 -6.26 6.21 -65.31
C THR A 840 -6.53 6.60 -66.76
N ILE A 841 -7.60 7.35 -66.99
CA ILE A 841 -7.96 7.84 -68.34
C ILE A 841 -7.30 9.22 -68.53
N PRO A 842 -6.35 9.38 -69.47
CA PRO A 842 -5.63 10.65 -69.64
C PRO A 842 -6.59 11.79 -70.00
N THR A 843 -6.46 12.92 -69.30
CA THR A 843 -7.32 14.11 -69.48
C THR A 843 -7.03 14.90 -70.76
N ASN A 844 -5.88 14.68 -71.40
CA ASN A 844 -5.41 15.37 -72.60
C ASN A 844 -5.94 14.79 -73.94
N LEU A 845 -6.86 13.82 -73.89
CA LEU A 845 -7.40 13.13 -75.07
C LEU A 845 -8.74 13.74 -75.52
N ASP A 846 -9.02 13.66 -76.82
CA ASP A 846 -10.29 14.04 -77.42
C ASP A 846 -11.49 13.33 -76.75
N THR A 847 -12.61 14.05 -76.62
CA THR A 847 -13.83 13.63 -75.89
C THR A 847 -14.38 12.29 -76.39
N ALA A 848 -14.34 12.04 -77.71
CA ALA A 848 -14.77 10.78 -78.32
C ALA A 848 -13.84 9.60 -77.96
N ARG A 849 -12.53 9.84 -77.86
CA ARG A 849 -11.55 8.82 -77.46
C ARG A 849 -11.63 8.52 -75.98
N ARG A 850 -11.84 9.55 -75.15
CA ARG A 850 -12.05 9.43 -73.69
C ARG A 850 -13.28 8.60 -73.36
N THR A 851 -14.42 8.86 -74.00
CA THR A 851 -15.65 8.09 -73.80
C THR A 851 -15.49 6.62 -74.24
N LYS A 852 -14.78 6.37 -75.35
CA LYS A 852 -14.47 5.00 -75.81
C LYS A 852 -13.58 4.23 -74.81
N LEU A 853 -12.54 4.88 -74.28
CA LEU A 853 -11.67 4.29 -73.25
C LEU A 853 -12.42 4.04 -71.94
N ALA A 854 -13.25 4.98 -71.50
CA ALA A 854 -14.10 4.83 -70.32
C ALA A 854 -15.07 3.65 -70.48
N LYS A 855 -15.72 3.52 -71.64
CA LYS A 855 -16.63 2.40 -71.93
C LYS A 855 -15.91 1.05 -71.99
N ASN A 856 -14.69 1.01 -72.53
CA ASN A 856 -13.87 -0.21 -72.54
C ASN A 856 -13.48 -0.61 -71.10
N LEU A 857 -13.02 0.34 -70.29
CA LEU A 857 -12.70 0.10 -68.88
C LEU A 857 -13.92 -0.40 -68.10
N LEU A 858 -15.08 0.23 -68.30
CA LEU A 858 -16.34 -0.21 -67.68
C LEU A 858 -16.70 -1.65 -68.08
N ASN A 859 -16.57 -1.99 -69.37
CA ASN A 859 -16.83 -3.35 -69.84
C ASN A 859 -15.85 -4.37 -69.22
N ARG A 860 -14.57 -4.01 -69.07
CA ARG A 860 -13.58 -4.85 -68.36
C ARG A 860 -13.94 -5.05 -66.90
N LYS A 861 -14.38 -3.99 -66.20
CA LYS A 861 -14.86 -4.06 -64.81
C LYS A 861 -16.09 -4.96 -64.67
N ARG A 862 -17.09 -4.80 -65.54
CA ARG A 862 -18.30 -5.65 -65.55
C ARG A 862 -17.99 -7.12 -65.85
N LYS A 863 -17.07 -7.38 -66.79
CA LYS A 863 -16.62 -8.75 -67.08
C LYS A 863 -15.92 -9.36 -65.87
N ALA A 864 -14.94 -8.67 -65.28
CA ALA A 864 -14.23 -9.14 -64.09
C ALA A 864 -15.19 -9.43 -62.92
N TRP A 865 -16.18 -8.57 -62.70
CA TRP A 865 -17.22 -8.79 -61.69
C TRP A 865 -18.09 -10.02 -61.99
N SER A 866 -18.55 -10.18 -63.23
CA SER A 866 -19.34 -11.36 -63.60
C SER A 866 -18.55 -12.65 -63.50
N ASP A 867 -17.27 -12.63 -63.86
CA ASP A 867 -16.39 -13.80 -63.80
C ASP A 867 -16.13 -14.16 -62.33
N LEU A 868 -15.90 -13.17 -61.45
CA LEU A 868 -15.82 -13.38 -59.99
C LEU A 868 -17.06 -14.09 -59.44
N LEU A 869 -18.27 -13.62 -59.76
CA LEU A 869 -19.51 -14.25 -59.26
C LEU A 869 -19.70 -15.70 -59.75
N LYS A 870 -19.27 -16.00 -60.98
CA LYS A 870 -19.30 -17.37 -61.51
C LYS A 870 -18.29 -18.26 -60.80
N GLU A 871 -17.09 -17.75 -60.55
CA GLU A 871 -16.03 -18.46 -59.82
C GLU A 871 -16.41 -18.74 -58.37
N LEU A 872 -17.01 -17.77 -57.66
CA LEU A 872 -17.52 -17.99 -56.31
C LEU A 872 -18.62 -19.08 -56.27
N LYS A 873 -19.50 -19.10 -57.28
CA LYS A 873 -20.49 -20.18 -57.42
C LYS A 873 -19.83 -21.52 -57.73
N ARG A 874 -18.80 -21.55 -58.59
CA ARG A 874 -18.04 -22.75 -58.95
C ARG A 874 -17.29 -23.33 -57.74
N ALA A 875 -16.77 -22.47 -56.87
CA ALA A 875 -16.15 -22.82 -55.60
C ALA A 875 -17.14 -23.42 -54.58
N GLY A 876 -18.44 -23.42 -54.87
CA GLY A 876 -19.48 -24.02 -54.03
C GLY A 876 -20.19 -23.02 -53.11
N PHE A 877 -19.92 -21.72 -53.22
CA PHE A 877 -20.60 -20.74 -52.37
C PHE A 877 -22.05 -20.51 -52.83
N SER A 878 -23.01 -20.69 -51.91
CA SER A 878 -24.43 -20.47 -52.20
C SER A 878 -24.76 -18.98 -52.35
N ALA A 879 -25.59 -18.66 -53.35
CA ALA A 879 -26.22 -17.34 -53.49
C ALA A 879 -27.48 -17.18 -52.61
N ASN A 880 -28.00 -18.29 -52.07
CA ASN A 880 -29.20 -18.35 -51.24
C ASN A 880 -28.80 -18.89 -49.86
N VAL A 881 -28.50 -17.98 -48.94
CA VAL A 881 -28.14 -18.30 -47.55
C VAL A 881 -29.42 -18.42 -46.72
N LYS A 882 -29.48 -19.40 -45.82
CA LYS A 882 -30.63 -19.57 -44.92
C LYS A 882 -30.77 -18.34 -44.01
N PRO A 883 -32.00 -17.88 -43.71
CA PRO A 883 -32.22 -16.71 -42.88
C PRO A 883 -31.59 -16.83 -41.48
N GLU A 884 -31.58 -18.04 -40.90
CA GLU A 884 -30.93 -18.35 -39.62
C GLU A 884 -29.42 -18.06 -39.64
N ILE A 885 -28.72 -18.44 -40.72
CA ILE A 885 -27.29 -18.20 -40.89
C ILE A 885 -27.00 -16.71 -41.02
N LEU A 886 -27.86 -15.98 -41.74
CA LEU A 886 -27.75 -14.52 -41.85
C LEU A 886 -27.96 -13.85 -40.49
N GLN A 887 -28.96 -14.28 -39.71
CA GLN A 887 -29.16 -13.78 -38.35
C GLN A 887 -27.95 -14.05 -37.45
N GLN A 888 -27.34 -15.24 -37.54
CA GLN A 888 -26.12 -15.58 -36.82
C GLN A 888 -24.94 -14.69 -37.23
N ASN A 889 -24.70 -14.52 -38.53
CA ASN A 889 -23.63 -13.65 -39.04
C ASN A 889 -23.85 -12.15 -38.75
N HIS A 890 -25.10 -11.74 -38.53
CA HIS A 890 -25.47 -10.37 -38.15
C HIS A 890 -25.36 -10.15 -36.63
N SER A 891 -25.54 -11.20 -35.84
CA SER A 891 -25.46 -11.13 -34.38
C SER A 891 -24.01 -10.94 -33.94
N LYS A 892 -23.69 -9.73 -33.44
CA LYS A 892 -22.39 -9.45 -32.82
C LYS A 892 -22.08 -10.43 -31.69
N ARG A 893 -23.09 -10.80 -30.88
CA ARG A 893 -22.94 -11.80 -29.81
C ARG A 893 -22.43 -13.12 -30.36
N HIS A 894 -23.06 -13.66 -31.41
CA HIS A 894 -22.65 -14.93 -32.00
C HIS A 894 -21.20 -14.91 -32.51
N LEU A 895 -20.75 -13.78 -33.08
CA LEU A 895 -19.36 -13.60 -33.52
C LEU A 895 -18.38 -13.52 -32.35
N ARG A 896 -18.78 -12.89 -31.24
CA ARG A 896 -17.96 -12.77 -30.03
C ARG A 896 -17.95 -14.06 -29.19
N GLU A 897 -18.95 -14.91 -29.30
CA GLU A 897 -19.03 -16.21 -28.60
C GLU A 897 -18.28 -17.35 -29.33
N GLN A 898 -17.61 -17.07 -30.45
CA GLN A 898 -16.85 -18.10 -31.16
C GLN A 898 -15.71 -18.65 -30.28
N PRO A 899 -15.38 -19.97 -30.37
CA PRO A 899 -14.34 -20.58 -29.54
C PRO A 899 -13.00 -19.85 -29.63
N VAL A 900 -12.25 -19.78 -28.53
CA VAL A 900 -10.92 -19.17 -28.53
C VAL A 900 -9.89 -20.24 -28.89
N LEU A 901 -9.09 -20.01 -29.92
CA LEU A 901 -8.01 -20.92 -30.29
C LEU A 901 -6.89 -20.86 -29.24
N ALA A 902 -6.35 -22.03 -28.89
CA ALA A 902 -5.27 -22.17 -27.91
C ALA A 902 -4.01 -21.42 -28.34
N SER A 903 -3.24 -20.92 -27.37
CA SER A 903 -2.00 -20.18 -27.61
C SER A 903 -0.98 -20.98 -28.43
N SER A 904 -0.88 -22.29 -28.20
CA SER A 904 -0.01 -23.19 -28.97
C SER A 904 -0.41 -23.31 -30.45
N ALA A 905 -1.70 -23.18 -30.76
CA ALA A 905 -2.16 -23.18 -32.15
C ALA A 905 -1.74 -21.90 -32.89
N ARG A 906 -1.53 -20.79 -32.16
CA ARG A 906 -1.10 -19.50 -32.74
C ARG A 906 0.39 -19.45 -33.09
N GLU A 907 1.18 -20.38 -32.58
CA GLU A 907 2.58 -20.55 -33.00
C GLU A 907 2.69 -20.90 -34.49
N TYR A 908 1.63 -21.50 -35.05
CA TYR A 908 1.51 -21.73 -36.49
C TYR A 908 1.07 -20.44 -37.20
N GLY A 909 1.97 -19.85 -38.01
CA GLY A 909 1.73 -18.59 -38.70
C GLY A 909 0.44 -18.56 -39.55
N ALA A 910 0.03 -19.69 -40.13
CA ALA A 910 -1.24 -19.79 -40.88
C ALA A 910 -2.48 -19.59 -39.99
N VAL A 911 -2.46 -20.11 -38.76
CA VAL A 911 -3.56 -19.95 -37.78
C VAL A 911 -3.61 -18.50 -37.29
N ALA A 912 -2.45 -17.92 -36.95
CA ALA A 912 -2.37 -16.51 -36.56
C ALA A 912 -2.90 -15.58 -37.65
N LYS A 913 -2.48 -15.82 -38.91
CA LYS A 913 -2.98 -15.10 -40.10
C LYS A 913 -4.50 -15.25 -40.25
N SER A 914 -5.05 -16.45 -40.05
CA SER A 914 -6.50 -16.70 -40.16
C SER A 914 -7.33 -15.94 -39.11
N GLU A 915 -6.84 -15.84 -37.87
CA GLU A 915 -7.49 -15.09 -36.80
C GLU A 915 -7.51 -13.58 -37.09
N ASP A 916 -6.40 -13.03 -37.59
CA ASP A 916 -6.31 -11.63 -38.00
C ASP A 916 -7.31 -11.32 -39.14
N TYR A 917 -7.37 -12.16 -40.19
CA TYR A 917 -8.37 -11.98 -41.25
C TYR A 917 -9.80 -12.11 -40.76
N LEU A 918 -10.10 -13.00 -39.81
CA LEU A 918 -11.44 -13.15 -39.23
C LEU A 918 -11.91 -11.83 -38.60
N HIS A 919 -11.06 -11.21 -37.78
CA HIS A 919 -11.38 -9.96 -37.11
C HIS A 919 -11.50 -8.78 -38.09
N ARG A 920 -10.65 -8.74 -39.13
CA ARG A 920 -10.77 -7.75 -40.22
C ARG A 920 -12.08 -7.90 -41.00
N VAL A 921 -12.41 -9.12 -41.41
CA VAL A 921 -13.66 -9.41 -42.14
C VAL A 921 -14.88 -9.05 -41.29
N SER A 922 -14.84 -9.31 -39.98
CA SER A 922 -15.92 -8.94 -39.05
C SER A 922 -16.17 -7.43 -38.99
N GLY A 923 -15.16 -6.59 -39.22
CA GLY A 923 -15.30 -5.13 -39.31
C GLY A 923 -15.76 -4.63 -40.69
N LEU A 924 -15.35 -5.31 -41.77
CA LEU A 924 -15.68 -4.95 -43.16
C LEU A 924 -17.08 -5.39 -43.58
N LEU A 925 -17.56 -6.53 -43.08
CA LEU A 925 -18.83 -7.11 -43.49
C LEU A 925 -20.04 -6.21 -43.18
N PRO A 926 -20.14 -5.54 -42.01
CA PRO A 926 -21.16 -4.52 -41.76
C PRO A 926 -21.15 -3.37 -42.78
N GLN A 927 -19.98 -2.88 -43.17
CA GLN A 927 -19.85 -1.82 -44.17
C GLN A 927 -20.32 -2.29 -45.55
N LEU A 928 -19.98 -3.53 -45.92
CA LEU A 928 -20.45 -4.14 -47.17
C LEU A 928 -21.99 -4.30 -47.18
N ARG A 929 -22.60 -4.63 -46.03
CA ARG A 929 -24.06 -4.69 -45.89
C ARG A 929 -24.69 -3.31 -46.07
N GLN A 930 -24.10 -2.27 -45.48
CA GLN A 930 -24.57 -0.88 -45.62
C GLN A 930 -24.45 -0.37 -47.06
N ALA A 931 -23.45 -0.83 -47.83
CA ALA A 931 -23.29 -0.46 -49.23
C ALA A 931 -24.46 -0.90 -50.14
N LEU A 932 -25.38 -1.76 -49.68
CA LEU A 932 -26.58 -2.12 -50.45
C LEU A 932 -27.53 -0.93 -50.68
N SER A 933 -27.56 0.05 -49.78
CA SER A 933 -28.41 1.24 -49.92
C SER A 933 -27.78 2.35 -50.77
N ASP A 934 -26.45 2.37 -50.89
CA ASP A 934 -25.68 3.43 -51.57
C ASP A 934 -24.52 2.82 -52.40
N HIS A 935 -24.89 2.12 -53.47
CA HIS A 935 -23.94 1.53 -54.43
C HIS A 935 -23.82 2.37 -55.71
N HIS A 936 -22.73 2.18 -56.45
CA HIS A 936 -22.52 2.88 -57.71
C HIS A 936 -23.58 2.45 -58.75
N PRO A 937 -24.15 3.38 -59.57
CA PRO A 937 -25.22 3.07 -60.53
C PRO A 937 -24.82 2.08 -61.64
N ASP A 938 -23.52 1.77 -61.76
CA ASP A 938 -23.02 0.77 -62.69
C ASP A 938 -23.28 -0.69 -62.27
N LEU A 939 -23.68 -0.91 -61.01
CA LEU A 939 -24.01 -2.21 -60.45
C LEU A 939 -25.49 -2.25 -60.06
N SER A 940 -26.18 -3.35 -60.39
CA SER A 940 -27.57 -3.52 -59.91
C SER A 940 -27.59 -3.99 -58.46
N THR A 941 -28.62 -3.59 -57.70
CA THR A 941 -28.80 -4.02 -56.30
C THR A 941 -28.87 -5.54 -56.18
N ARG A 942 -29.47 -6.21 -57.16
CA ARG A 942 -29.56 -7.67 -57.22
C ARG A 942 -28.21 -8.35 -57.40
N GLU A 943 -27.31 -7.79 -58.22
CA GLU A 943 -25.96 -8.32 -58.40
C GLU A 943 -25.12 -8.15 -57.14
N LEU A 944 -25.22 -6.99 -56.48
CA LEU A 944 -24.51 -6.72 -55.23
C LEU A 944 -25.03 -7.62 -54.09
N GLN A 945 -26.36 -7.77 -53.97
CA GLN A 945 -26.97 -8.67 -53.00
C GLN A 945 -26.52 -10.12 -53.22
N ARG A 946 -26.42 -10.58 -54.48
CA ARG A 946 -25.92 -11.91 -54.80
C ARG A 946 -24.47 -12.10 -54.37
N ALA A 947 -23.61 -11.12 -54.62
CA ALA A 947 -22.22 -11.14 -54.18
C ALA A 947 -22.12 -11.20 -52.64
N LEU A 948 -22.91 -10.38 -51.95
CA LEU A 948 -22.98 -10.38 -50.49
C LEU A 948 -23.38 -11.77 -49.95
N MET A 949 -24.38 -12.43 -50.55
CA MET A 949 -24.80 -13.77 -50.11
C MET A 949 -23.70 -14.82 -50.28
N HIS A 950 -22.91 -14.76 -51.37
CA HIS A 950 -21.76 -15.65 -51.53
C HIS A 950 -20.72 -15.44 -50.41
N ILE A 951 -20.47 -14.19 -50.02
CA ILE A 951 -19.53 -13.83 -48.95
C ILE A 951 -20.07 -14.26 -47.57
N GLU A 952 -21.35 -14.02 -47.29
CA GLU A 952 -22.01 -14.45 -46.05
C GLU A 952 -21.97 -15.99 -45.89
N HIS A 953 -22.18 -16.72 -46.99
CA HIS A 953 -22.06 -18.18 -46.97
C HIS A 953 -20.62 -18.62 -46.70
N ASN A 954 -19.64 -18.05 -47.40
CA ASN A 954 -18.23 -18.34 -47.19
C ASN A 954 -17.83 -18.07 -45.73
N PHE A 955 -18.21 -16.91 -45.20
CA PHE A 955 -17.97 -16.54 -43.81
C PHE A 955 -18.57 -17.55 -42.83
N SER A 956 -19.79 -18.04 -43.07
CA SER A 956 -20.41 -19.08 -42.24
C SER A 956 -19.65 -20.43 -42.29
N ILE A 957 -19.09 -20.80 -43.45
CA ILE A 957 -18.25 -21.99 -43.59
C ILE A 957 -16.95 -21.81 -42.80
N CYS A 958 -16.31 -20.65 -42.87
CA CYS A 958 -15.11 -20.33 -42.11
C CYS A 958 -15.36 -20.41 -40.60
N LEU A 959 -16.45 -19.82 -40.10
CA LEU A 959 -16.83 -19.90 -38.69
C LEU A 959 -17.08 -21.34 -38.23
N ARG A 960 -17.74 -22.15 -39.06
CA ARG A 960 -17.99 -23.57 -38.76
C ARG A 960 -16.72 -24.40 -38.75
N THR A 961 -15.79 -24.13 -39.67
CA THR A 961 -14.49 -24.82 -39.75
C THR A 961 -13.58 -24.44 -38.58
N ARG A 962 -13.72 -23.21 -38.08
CA ARG A 962 -12.98 -22.73 -36.92
C ARG A 962 -13.53 -23.29 -35.61
N SER A 963 -14.83 -23.59 -35.54
CA SER A 963 -15.47 -24.13 -34.34
C SER A 963 -15.40 -25.65 -34.22
N SER A 964 -15.18 -26.35 -35.34
CA SER A 964 -14.82 -27.78 -35.39
C SER A 964 -13.37 -27.99 -35.01
#